data_AF-A0A2A2J9R4-F1
#
_entry.id   AF-A0A2A2J9R4-F1
#
_cell.length_a   1.000
_cell.length_b   1.000
_cell.length_c   1.000
_cell.angle_alpha   90.00
_cell.angle_beta   90.00
_cell.angle_gamma   90.00
#
_symmetry.space_group_name_H-M   'P 1'
#
loop_
_entity.id
_entity.type
_entity.pdbx_description
1 polymer ?
#
loop_
_entity_poly.entity_id
_entity_poly.type
_entity_poly.pdbx_seq_one_letter_code
_entity_poly.pdbx_strand_id
1 'polypeptide(L)'
;MTTFRRQLRYLLWKNILIKKRQKVWLAIELLVPVLLFAILALVRTRDFTIASTHCHYDSKAFPSAGLLPFAHSLLCSISNECYLSPTTGDEAAQINNATAQNESIVVDFLYYSTMQLNWIGKNPVEFQKFAEEVTSLINLIADMNMTSFQAPTQFNHLFRDPTAASNSTAASLNLPSELTAKLFTATPQQEFFRQIENVTPFDKMQKKLVEYIEKVVPGEESDQNKTCLNVTVHHQNCSSMNSFFLRQLKPMLQGYILVTPDNSAVRELVNLLNEPLRLFAYVRDQLFDYPEMAPDLQLALQNSQLNKAAENILLYLNGSHPLPPIIFPFLKPFKFFLEHAFKGIDDPYSLGNLTGSAVRQVDQFLDCVLVDRFRIVSNASELEETAVCLQQYGQYFSGLVFDFSNSTGEYFTEDTTYQIRHVSSMVDTTNDVTDGSRNIFDRNMPFRDLKYITYGFSFLQEAVDRALIELTTGIKPEMGIYAQQEPYPCVFKDSFNVENFLGLFVLLSFIVPAMLLVKNIVYEKEQKLKEHMRIMGLGDAIHFLSWASVSFVLNVVSVILISVLLVYGNIYPNTDITLLLVFFTLFVFSSISFSALLTTFFTNANISAAITCVVYFLFFYPFYLSKKNKDSTFTKFTVFLKETFCVTY
;
A
#
# COMPACT_ATOMS: atom_id res chain seq x y z
N MET A 1 57.08 26.03 44.23
CA MET A 1 55.70 25.48 44.25
C MET A 1 54.79 26.07 45.33
N THR A 2 55.30 26.34 46.55
CA THR A 2 54.51 26.87 47.68
C THR A 2 53.95 28.30 47.46
N THR A 3 54.68 29.17 46.76
CA THR A 3 54.24 30.53 46.39
C THR A 3 53.12 30.54 45.36
N PHE A 4 53.18 29.70 44.32
CA PHE A 4 52.17 29.60 43.27
C PHE A 4 50.80 29.16 43.81
N ARG A 5 50.76 28.09 44.63
CA ARG A 5 49.52 27.59 45.24
C ARG A 5 48.88 28.64 46.15
N ARG A 6 49.71 29.40 46.88
CA ARG A 6 49.24 30.49 47.76
C ARG A 6 48.65 31.65 46.96
N GLN A 7 49.32 32.08 45.89
CA GLN A 7 48.84 33.13 44.97
C GLN A 7 47.52 32.72 44.30
N LEU A 8 47.43 31.50 43.77
CA LEU A 8 46.21 30.97 43.15
C LEU A 8 45.05 30.92 44.14
N ARG A 9 45.29 30.49 45.39
CA ARG A 9 44.26 30.44 46.44
C ARG A 9 43.66 31.83 46.72
N TYR A 10 44.48 32.87 46.80
CA TYR A 10 43.99 34.24 47.03
C TYR A 10 43.24 34.80 45.83
N LEU A 11 43.68 34.51 44.61
CA LEU A 11 42.95 34.89 43.40
C LEU A 11 41.61 34.15 43.28
N LEU A 12 41.57 32.85 43.58
CA LEU A 12 40.33 32.08 43.63
C LEU A 12 39.36 32.68 44.66
N TRP A 13 39.87 33.05 45.84
CA TRP A 13 39.07 33.74 46.85
C TRP A 13 38.52 35.08 46.35
N LYS A 14 39.34 35.89 45.66
CA LYS A 14 38.89 37.13 45.00
C LYS A 14 37.76 36.86 44.01
N ASN A 15 37.95 35.92 43.08
CA ASN A 15 37.00 35.61 42.01
C ASN A 15 35.68 35.05 42.58
N ILE A 16 35.76 34.19 43.59
CA ILE A 16 34.58 33.68 44.32
C ILE A 16 33.85 34.82 45.04
N LEU A 17 34.57 35.75 45.68
CA LEU A 17 33.95 36.92 46.31
C LEU A 17 33.25 37.83 45.30
N ILE A 18 33.82 38.05 44.12
CA ILE A 18 33.19 38.84 43.04
C ILE A 18 31.85 38.20 42.65
N LYS A 19 31.85 36.89 42.37
CA LYS A 19 30.63 36.13 42.02
C LYS A 19 29.60 36.14 43.16
N LYS A 20 30.04 35.97 44.41
CA LYS A 20 29.17 36.01 45.60
C LYS A 20 28.52 37.38 45.84
N ARG A 21 29.22 38.48 45.49
CA ARG A 21 28.67 39.84 45.58
C ARG A 21 27.66 40.12 44.46
N GLN A 22 27.85 39.54 43.27
CA GLN A 22 26.92 39.65 42.13
C GLN A 22 25.85 38.54 42.14
N LYS A 23 25.03 38.50 43.20
CA LYS A 23 24.04 37.43 43.44
C LYS A 23 23.11 37.17 42.25
N VAL A 24 22.63 38.22 41.59
CA VAL A 24 21.71 38.12 40.45
C VAL A 24 22.38 37.40 39.27
N TRP A 25 23.59 37.81 38.89
CA TRP A 25 24.31 37.22 37.77
C TRP A 25 24.75 35.78 38.05
N LEU A 26 25.15 35.47 39.28
CA LEU A 26 25.44 34.10 39.70
C LEU A 26 24.19 33.20 39.62
N ALA A 27 23.02 33.71 40.04
CA ALA A 27 21.78 32.96 39.91
C ALA A 27 21.41 32.71 38.44
N ILE A 28 21.53 33.72 37.58
CA ILE A 28 21.27 33.58 36.12
C ILE A 28 22.23 32.56 35.50
N GLU A 29 23.53 32.62 35.82
CA GLU A 29 24.56 31.71 35.31
C GLU A 29 24.27 30.23 35.65
N LEU A 30 23.74 29.98 36.85
CA LEU A 30 23.39 28.61 37.28
C LEU A 30 22.01 28.16 36.77
N LEU A 31 21.01 29.05 36.80
CA LEU A 31 19.62 28.71 36.52
C LEU A 31 19.29 28.65 35.03
N VAL A 32 19.88 29.51 34.18
CA VAL A 32 19.55 29.53 32.74
C VAL A 32 19.81 28.18 32.06
N PRO A 33 20.98 27.54 32.23
CA PRO A 33 21.21 26.20 31.66
C PRO A 33 20.18 25.17 32.14
N VAL A 34 19.88 25.17 33.44
CA VAL A 34 18.95 24.19 34.04
C VAL A 34 17.52 24.44 33.58
N LEU A 35 17.10 25.70 33.47
CA LEU A 35 15.75 26.09 33.08
C LEU A 35 15.44 25.70 31.63
N LEU A 36 16.39 25.86 30.70
CA LEU A 36 16.18 25.45 29.30
C LEU A 36 15.98 23.94 29.16
N PHE A 37 16.78 23.13 29.86
CA PHE A 37 16.60 21.68 29.87
C PHE A 37 15.37 21.24 30.67
N ALA A 38 14.97 21.97 31.70
CA ALA A 38 13.73 21.71 32.42
C ALA A 38 12.49 21.97 31.54
N ILE A 39 12.51 23.01 30.70
CA ILE A 39 11.44 23.24 29.71
C ILE A 39 11.40 22.09 28.70
N LEU A 40 12.56 21.64 28.21
CA LEU A 40 12.63 20.52 27.27
C LEU A 40 12.07 19.23 27.90
N ALA A 41 12.44 18.94 29.15
CA ALA A 41 11.91 17.81 29.91
C ALA A 41 10.40 17.95 30.16
N LEU A 42 9.89 19.17 30.39
CA LEU A 42 8.46 19.43 30.54
C LEU A 42 7.72 19.14 29.23
N VAL A 43 8.21 19.61 28.08
CA VAL A 43 7.60 19.28 26.77
C VAL A 43 7.59 17.78 26.55
N ARG A 44 8.66 17.08 26.95
CA ARG A 44 8.81 15.63 26.86
C ARG A 44 7.83 14.83 27.75
N THR A 45 7.17 15.45 28.73
CA THR A 45 6.11 14.77 29.49
C THR A 45 4.90 14.39 28.63
N ARG A 46 4.78 14.96 27.42
CA ARG A 46 3.82 14.47 26.42
C ARG A 46 4.45 13.31 25.63
N ASP A 47 3.70 12.24 25.48
CA ASP A 47 4.11 11.10 24.64
C ASP A 47 4.01 11.47 23.15
N PHE A 48 5.17 11.47 22.48
CA PHE A 48 5.31 11.66 21.04
C PHE A 48 5.75 10.38 20.32
N THR A 49 5.77 9.26 21.05
CA THR A 49 6.14 7.94 20.55
C THR A 49 4.99 7.37 19.74
N ILE A 50 5.25 7.14 18.46
CA ILE A 50 4.36 6.40 17.57
C ILE A 50 4.93 4.99 17.48
N ALA A 51 4.17 4.00 17.93
CA ALA A 51 4.51 2.59 17.79
C ALA A 51 3.83 2.04 16.53
N SER A 52 4.61 1.42 15.64
CA SER A 52 4.08 0.52 14.63
C SER A 52 4.29 -0.91 15.12
N THR A 53 3.24 -1.72 15.07
CA THR A 53 3.32 -3.15 15.38
C THR A 53 4.07 -3.88 14.27
N HIS A 54 4.42 -5.15 14.51
CA HIS A 54 4.85 -6.00 13.39
C HIS A 54 3.68 -6.10 12.39
N CYS A 55 3.99 -6.03 11.11
CA CYS A 55 2.99 -5.94 10.05
C CYS A 55 3.28 -6.97 8.95
N HIS A 56 2.26 -7.74 8.62
CA HIS A 56 2.16 -8.63 7.48
C HIS A 56 1.15 -8.07 6.48
N TYR A 57 1.39 -8.23 5.19
CA TYR A 57 0.50 -7.72 4.13
C TYR A 57 0.00 -8.86 3.27
N ASP A 58 -1.05 -8.65 2.49
CA ASP A 58 -1.54 -9.67 1.56
C ASP A 58 -0.79 -9.62 0.22
N SER A 59 -0.78 -10.77 -0.46
CA SER A 59 -0.18 -10.88 -1.78
C SER A 59 -1.08 -10.27 -2.84
N LYS A 60 -0.44 -9.59 -3.78
CA LYS A 60 -1.09 -8.88 -4.87
C LYS A 60 -0.94 -9.65 -6.16
N ALA A 61 -2.04 -10.25 -6.62
CA ALA A 61 -2.07 -10.97 -7.88
C ALA A 61 -1.92 -9.99 -9.05
N PHE A 62 -1.12 -10.37 -10.03
CA PHE A 62 -1.01 -9.62 -11.29
C PHE A 62 -2.01 -10.17 -12.32
N PRO A 63 -2.32 -9.44 -13.41
CA PRO A 63 -3.23 -9.92 -14.45
C PRO A 63 -2.85 -11.30 -15.02
N SER A 64 -1.55 -11.63 -15.00
CA SER A 64 -1.01 -12.93 -15.41
C SER A 64 -1.52 -14.13 -14.61
N ALA A 65 -1.86 -13.94 -13.34
CA ALA A 65 -2.36 -14.99 -12.44
C ALA A 65 -3.81 -15.38 -12.75
N GLY A 66 -4.49 -14.59 -13.57
CA GLY A 66 -5.88 -14.79 -13.98
C GLY A 66 -6.76 -13.61 -13.57
N LEU A 67 -7.83 -13.39 -14.33
CA LEU A 67 -8.73 -12.23 -14.12
C LEU A 67 -9.41 -12.25 -12.74
N LEU A 68 -9.82 -13.42 -12.26
CA LEU A 68 -10.47 -13.59 -10.96
C LEU A 68 -9.53 -13.31 -9.77
N PRO A 69 -8.36 -13.95 -9.64
CA PRO A 69 -7.44 -13.66 -8.55
C PRO A 69 -6.93 -12.21 -8.60
N PHE A 70 -6.70 -11.66 -9.80
CA PHE A 70 -6.37 -10.25 -9.99
C PHE A 70 -7.47 -9.32 -9.46
N ALA A 71 -8.72 -9.52 -9.88
CA ALA A 71 -9.84 -8.68 -9.46
C ALA A 71 -10.10 -8.80 -7.94
N HIS A 72 -10.04 -10.02 -7.40
CA HIS A 72 -10.16 -10.26 -5.97
C HIS A 72 -9.08 -9.50 -5.19
N SER A 73 -7.82 -9.64 -5.60
CA SER A 73 -6.70 -8.97 -4.95
C SER A 73 -6.78 -7.44 -5.06
N LEU A 74 -7.15 -6.91 -6.23
CA LEU A 74 -7.30 -5.47 -6.46
C LEU A 74 -8.41 -4.85 -5.60
N LEU A 75 -9.53 -5.56 -5.40
CA LEU A 75 -10.68 -5.05 -4.65
C LEU A 75 -10.54 -5.26 -3.13
N CYS A 76 -10.05 -6.43 -2.70
CA CYS A 76 -9.96 -6.78 -1.29
C CYS A 76 -8.68 -6.23 -0.62
N SER A 77 -7.56 -6.14 -1.35
CA SER A 77 -6.27 -5.67 -0.82
C SER A 77 -5.95 -4.21 -1.20
N ILE A 78 -6.96 -3.43 -1.59
CA ILE A 78 -6.73 -2.02 -1.99
C ILE A 78 -6.32 -1.15 -0.80
N SER A 79 -6.82 -1.42 0.41
CA SER A 79 -6.48 -0.68 1.63
C SER A 79 -5.08 -1.01 2.15
N ASN A 80 -4.49 -2.12 1.69
CA ASN A 80 -3.19 -2.64 2.15
C ASN A 80 -3.11 -2.71 3.68
N GLU A 81 -4.12 -3.33 4.29
CA GLU A 81 -4.20 -3.48 5.74
C GLU A 81 -3.02 -4.28 6.30
N CYS A 82 -2.55 -3.85 7.48
CA CYS A 82 -1.50 -4.54 8.22
C CYS A 82 -2.13 -5.59 9.14
N TYR A 83 -1.68 -6.83 8.99
CA TYR A 83 -2.06 -7.96 9.84
C TYR A 83 -0.95 -8.29 10.83
N LEU A 84 -1.32 -8.71 12.05
CA LEU A 84 -0.36 -9.13 13.07
C LEU A 84 0.12 -10.58 12.85
N SER A 85 -0.65 -11.40 12.14
CA SER A 85 -0.29 -12.76 11.79
C SER A 85 0.11 -12.85 10.32
N PRO A 86 1.01 -13.80 9.96
CA PRO A 86 1.34 -14.05 8.56
C PRO A 86 0.06 -14.32 7.76
N THR A 87 0.01 -13.73 6.58
CA THR A 87 -1.12 -13.88 5.66
C THR A 87 -0.83 -15.00 4.65
N THR A 88 -1.81 -15.27 3.79
CA THR A 88 -1.78 -16.32 2.78
C THR A 88 -0.57 -16.28 1.83
N GLY A 89 0.08 -15.12 1.68
CA GLY A 89 1.26 -14.92 0.84
C GLY A 89 2.62 -15.16 1.53
N ASP A 90 2.67 -15.25 2.85
CA ASP A 90 3.93 -15.31 3.60
C ASP A 90 4.50 -16.74 3.74
N GLU A 91 3.64 -17.77 3.62
CA GLU A 91 4.05 -19.17 3.70
C GLU A 91 3.84 -19.89 2.35
N ALA A 92 4.91 -20.42 1.75
CA ALA A 92 4.84 -21.21 0.51
C ALA A 92 3.90 -22.44 0.60
N ALA A 93 3.62 -22.90 1.83
CA ALA A 93 2.68 -23.98 2.10
C ALA A 93 1.21 -23.54 2.00
N GLN A 94 0.89 -22.26 2.25
CA GLN A 94 -0.50 -21.75 2.21
C GLN A 94 -0.95 -21.42 0.79
N ILE A 95 -0.04 -21.00 -0.11
CA ILE A 95 -0.33 -20.72 -1.52
C ILE A 95 -0.89 -21.97 -2.24
N ASN A 96 -0.45 -23.17 -1.84
CA ASN A 96 -0.85 -24.44 -2.45
C ASN A 96 -1.99 -25.16 -1.71
N ASN A 97 -2.48 -24.63 -0.59
CA ASN A 97 -3.43 -25.32 0.27
C ASN A 97 -4.83 -24.68 0.16
N ALA A 98 -5.57 -25.07 -0.87
CA ALA A 98 -6.91 -24.60 -1.23
C ALA A 98 -8.01 -24.85 -0.16
N THR A 99 -7.67 -25.42 1.00
CA THR A 99 -8.63 -25.83 2.04
C THR A 99 -8.74 -24.85 3.21
N ALA A 100 -7.85 -23.87 3.31
CA ALA A 100 -7.76 -22.94 4.44
C ALA A 100 -7.94 -21.47 4.06
N GLN A 101 -8.37 -21.19 2.83
CA GLN A 101 -8.58 -19.81 2.40
C GLN A 101 -9.99 -19.40 2.81
N ASN A 102 -10.12 -18.37 3.66
CA ASN A 102 -11.36 -17.61 3.78
C ASN A 102 -11.51 -16.77 2.50
N GLU A 103 -11.68 -17.40 1.34
CA GLU A 103 -11.96 -16.69 0.10
C GLU A 103 -13.35 -16.07 0.17
N SER A 104 -13.54 -14.99 -0.59
CA SER A 104 -14.88 -14.42 -0.69
C SER A 104 -15.82 -15.47 -1.27
N ILE A 105 -17.02 -15.59 -0.71
CA ILE A 105 -18.09 -16.48 -1.22
C ILE A 105 -18.34 -16.23 -2.72
N VAL A 106 -18.09 -15.01 -3.20
CA VAL A 106 -18.19 -14.62 -4.60
C VAL A 106 -17.11 -15.29 -5.45
N VAL A 107 -15.86 -15.31 -5.00
CA VAL A 107 -14.75 -15.98 -5.71
C VAL A 107 -14.96 -17.48 -5.72
N ASP A 108 -15.35 -18.08 -4.60
CA ASP A 108 -15.71 -19.51 -4.54
C ASP A 108 -16.85 -19.83 -5.51
N PHE A 109 -17.93 -19.04 -5.46
CA PHE A 109 -19.07 -19.22 -6.35
C PHE A 109 -18.68 -19.09 -7.84
N LEU A 110 -17.86 -18.10 -8.19
CA LEU A 110 -17.37 -17.91 -9.56
C LEU A 110 -16.41 -19.03 -9.97
N TYR A 111 -15.52 -19.46 -9.09
CA TYR A 111 -14.58 -20.55 -9.35
C TYR A 111 -15.31 -21.88 -9.56
N TYR A 112 -16.22 -22.25 -8.66
CA TYR A 112 -17.00 -23.47 -8.80
C TYR A 112 -17.96 -23.41 -10.00
N SER A 113 -18.59 -22.28 -10.27
CA SER A 113 -19.46 -22.13 -11.44
C SER A 113 -18.65 -22.18 -12.75
N THR A 114 -17.47 -21.58 -12.81
CA THR A 114 -16.58 -21.71 -13.99
C THR A 114 -16.07 -23.13 -14.18
N MET A 115 -15.73 -23.85 -13.10
CA MET A 115 -15.43 -25.29 -13.18
C MET A 115 -16.62 -26.09 -13.70
N GLN A 116 -17.83 -25.83 -13.21
CA GLN A 116 -19.05 -26.48 -13.67
C GLN A 116 -19.31 -26.18 -15.14
N LEU A 117 -19.23 -24.92 -15.56
CA LEU A 117 -19.43 -24.50 -16.96
C LEU A 117 -18.36 -25.09 -17.89
N ASN A 118 -17.11 -25.15 -17.45
CA ASN A 118 -16.02 -25.80 -18.19
C ASN A 118 -16.27 -27.31 -18.32
N TRP A 119 -16.77 -27.96 -17.27
CA TRP A 119 -17.19 -29.37 -17.33
C TRP A 119 -18.37 -29.57 -18.29
N ILE A 120 -19.40 -28.71 -18.23
CA ILE A 120 -20.56 -28.76 -19.13
C ILE A 120 -20.13 -28.57 -20.58
N GLY A 121 -19.23 -27.62 -20.85
CA GLY A 121 -18.68 -27.37 -22.19
C GLY A 121 -17.84 -28.53 -22.71
N LYS A 122 -17.07 -29.21 -21.84
CA LYS A 122 -16.28 -30.39 -22.20
C LYS A 122 -17.13 -31.66 -22.40
N ASN A 123 -18.25 -31.80 -21.68
CA ASN A 123 -19.09 -33.01 -21.66
C ASN A 123 -20.58 -32.73 -21.98
N PRO A 124 -20.91 -32.18 -23.17
CA PRO A 124 -22.27 -31.72 -23.48
C PRO A 124 -23.31 -32.84 -23.53
N VAL A 125 -22.93 -34.04 -24.00
CA VAL A 125 -23.86 -35.19 -24.13
C VAL A 125 -24.18 -35.80 -22.76
N GLU A 126 -23.21 -35.83 -21.84
CA GLU A 126 -23.44 -36.31 -20.47
C GLU A 126 -24.29 -35.34 -19.68
N PHE A 127 -24.01 -34.04 -19.82
CA PHE A 127 -24.86 -33.01 -19.23
C PHE A 127 -26.29 -33.08 -19.78
N GLN A 128 -26.47 -33.35 -21.08
CA GLN A 128 -27.80 -33.53 -21.65
C GLN A 128 -28.54 -34.71 -21.00
N LYS A 129 -27.90 -35.88 -20.85
CA LYS A 129 -28.51 -37.04 -20.18
C LYS A 129 -28.82 -36.76 -18.72
N PHE A 130 -27.90 -36.13 -18.00
CA PHE A 130 -28.12 -35.69 -16.62
C PHE A 130 -29.29 -34.70 -16.54
N ALA A 131 -29.37 -33.74 -17.45
CA ALA A 131 -30.47 -32.79 -17.53
C ALA A 131 -31.80 -33.49 -17.84
N GLU A 132 -31.82 -34.49 -18.72
CA GLU A 132 -33.00 -35.33 -19.00
C GLU A 132 -33.43 -36.14 -17.78
N GLU A 133 -32.50 -36.73 -17.03
CA GLU A 133 -32.77 -37.46 -15.78
C GLU A 133 -33.32 -36.53 -14.68
N VAL A 134 -32.70 -35.35 -14.51
CA VAL A 134 -33.17 -34.32 -13.58
C VAL A 134 -34.54 -33.79 -14.00
N THR A 135 -34.78 -33.60 -15.31
CA THR A 135 -36.09 -33.21 -15.83
C THR A 135 -37.14 -34.27 -15.55
N SER A 136 -36.80 -35.57 -15.67
CA SER A 136 -37.71 -36.66 -15.34
C SER A 136 -38.09 -36.67 -13.85
N LEU A 137 -37.13 -36.37 -12.98
CA LEU A 137 -37.33 -36.25 -11.53
C LEU A 137 -38.18 -35.01 -11.19
N ILE A 138 -37.90 -33.87 -11.83
CA ILE A 138 -38.67 -32.63 -11.66
C ILE A 138 -40.12 -32.87 -12.08
N ASN A 139 -40.35 -33.53 -13.21
CA ASN A 139 -41.70 -33.85 -13.69
C ASN A 139 -42.42 -34.78 -12.71
N LEU A 140 -41.73 -35.79 -12.16
CA LEU A 140 -42.28 -36.68 -11.14
C LEU A 140 -42.69 -35.90 -9.87
N ILE A 141 -41.83 -34.98 -9.41
CA ILE A 141 -42.11 -34.13 -8.24
C ILE A 141 -43.24 -33.13 -8.54
N ALA A 142 -43.30 -32.57 -9.74
CA ALA A 142 -44.33 -31.63 -10.16
C ALA A 142 -45.72 -32.30 -10.29
N ASP A 143 -45.76 -33.59 -10.69
CA ASP A 143 -46.99 -34.37 -10.81
C ASP A 143 -47.48 -34.95 -9.46
N MET A 144 -46.69 -34.86 -8.38
CA MET A 144 -47.12 -35.28 -7.05
C MET A 144 -48.20 -34.34 -6.48
N ASN A 145 -49.36 -34.90 -6.12
CA ASN A 145 -50.42 -34.16 -5.44
C ASN A 145 -50.25 -34.30 -3.92
N MET A 146 -49.71 -33.27 -3.26
CA MET A 146 -49.15 -33.37 -1.90
C MET A 146 -50.18 -33.31 -0.75
N THR A 147 -51.48 -33.25 -1.05
CA THR A 147 -52.55 -33.10 -0.03
C THR A 147 -52.90 -34.40 0.71
N SER A 148 -52.34 -35.55 0.32
CA SER A 148 -52.58 -36.83 1.01
C SER A 148 -51.30 -37.63 1.33
N PHE A 149 -50.12 -37.02 1.25
CA PHE A 149 -48.86 -37.75 1.42
C PHE A 149 -48.35 -37.67 2.88
N GLN A 150 -48.63 -38.71 3.67
CA GLN A 150 -47.84 -39.00 4.87
C GLN A 150 -46.55 -39.67 4.42
N ALA A 151 -45.44 -38.92 4.38
CA ALA A 151 -44.15 -39.49 4.06
C ALA A 151 -43.82 -40.62 5.06
N PRO A 152 -43.47 -41.84 4.60
CA PRO A 152 -42.89 -42.82 5.50
C PRO A 152 -41.55 -42.24 5.99
N THR A 153 -41.21 -42.54 7.23
CA THR A 153 -40.02 -42.10 7.99
C THR A 153 -38.65 -42.42 7.34
N GLN A 154 -38.62 -42.81 6.06
CA GLN A 154 -37.47 -43.28 5.30
C GLN A 154 -36.73 -42.18 4.52
N PHE A 155 -37.28 -40.98 4.32
CA PHE A 155 -36.52 -39.87 3.71
C PHE A 155 -35.30 -39.46 4.55
N ASN A 156 -35.37 -39.65 5.88
CA ASN A 156 -34.24 -39.45 6.79
C ASN A 156 -33.11 -40.47 6.63
N HIS A 157 -33.37 -41.63 6.00
CA HIS A 157 -32.33 -42.63 5.69
C HIS A 157 -31.66 -42.38 4.33
N LEU A 158 -32.32 -41.66 3.41
CA LEU A 158 -31.80 -41.31 2.08
C LEU A 158 -30.49 -40.51 2.13
N PHE A 159 -30.35 -39.65 3.15
CA PHE A 159 -29.18 -38.79 3.36
C PHE A 159 -28.17 -39.35 4.38
N ARG A 160 -28.44 -40.52 4.96
CA ARG A 160 -27.63 -41.10 6.05
C ARG A 160 -26.91 -42.38 5.62
N ASP A 161 -27.52 -43.21 4.77
CA ASP A 161 -26.92 -44.43 4.20
C ASP A 161 -27.46 -44.68 2.76
N PRO A 162 -26.71 -44.30 1.71
CA PRO A 162 -27.18 -44.37 0.31
C PRO A 162 -27.43 -45.80 -0.18
N THR A 163 -26.75 -46.80 0.38
CA THR A 163 -26.84 -48.21 -0.04
C THR A 163 -28.09 -48.91 0.50
N ALA A 164 -28.50 -48.62 1.74
CA ALA A 164 -29.72 -49.18 2.35
C ALA A 164 -31.01 -48.54 1.79
N ALA A 165 -30.93 -47.28 1.35
CA ALA A 165 -32.01 -46.58 0.68
C ALA A 165 -32.35 -47.19 -0.69
N SER A 166 -31.35 -47.59 -1.48
CA SER A 166 -31.53 -48.08 -2.86
C SER A 166 -32.52 -49.25 -3.00
N ASN A 167 -32.53 -50.19 -2.05
CA ASN A 167 -33.37 -51.39 -2.10
C ASN A 167 -34.80 -51.15 -1.57
N SER A 168 -35.01 -50.15 -0.71
CA SER A 168 -36.32 -49.85 -0.10
C SER A 168 -37.11 -48.78 -0.87
N THR A 169 -36.41 -47.82 -1.50
CA THR A 169 -37.03 -46.82 -2.38
C THR A 169 -37.36 -47.39 -3.77
N ALA A 170 -36.56 -48.34 -4.30
CA ALA A 170 -36.87 -49.03 -5.55
C ALA A 170 -38.16 -49.86 -5.48
N ALA A 171 -38.46 -50.46 -4.32
CA ALA A 171 -39.66 -51.26 -4.09
C ALA A 171 -40.95 -50.43 -3.91
N SER A 172 -40.82 -49.15 -3.57
CA SER A 172 -41.96 -48.22 -3.35
C SER A 172 -42.24 -47.30 -4.54
N LEU A 173 -41.26 -47.11 -5.45
CA LEU A 173 -41.37 -46.22 -6.62
C LEU A 173 -41.38 -46.94 -7.98
N ASN A 174 -41.31 -48.28 -8.03
CA ASN A 174 -41.33 -49.08 -9.28
C ASN A 174 -40.38 -48.56 -10.38
N LEU A 175 -39.15 -48.19 -10.01
CA LEU A 175 -38.12 -47.75 -10.95
C LEU A 175 -37.33 -48.96 -11.49
N PRO A 176 -36.95 -48.98 -12.79
CA PRO A 176 -36.11 -50.04 -13.35
C PRO A 176 -34.73 -50.06 -12.67
N SER A 177 -34.26 -51.25 -12.30
CA SER A 177 -33.07 -51.51 -11.46
C SER A 177 -31.74 -51.01 -12.05
N GLU A 178 -31.72 -50.60 -13.31
CA GLU A 178 -30.55 -50.07 -14.01
C GLU A 178 -30.34 -48.56 -13.75
N LEU A 179 -31.41 -47.81 -13.46
CA LEU A 179 -31.38 -46.36 -13.20
C LEU A 179 -30.96 -46.04 -11.76
N THR A 180 -31.37 -46.88 -10.80
CA THR A 180 -31.01 -46.75 -9.38
C THR A 180 -29.55 -47.10 -9.13
N ALA A 181 -28.94 -47.99 -9.91
CA ALA A 181 -27.52 -48.30 -9.79
C ALA A 181 -26.63 -47.13 -10.25
N LYS A 182 -27.03 -46.37 -11.28
CA LYS A 182 -26.28 -45.24 -11.82
C LYS A 182 -26.37 -43.97 -10.96
N LEU A 183 -27.52 -43.73 -10.33
CA LEU A 183 -27.75 -42.53 -9.49
C LEU A 183 -26.86 -42.49 -8.23
N PHE A 184 -26.43 -43.65 -7.71
CA PHE A 184 -25.75 -43.77 -6.42
C PHE A 184 -24.29 -44.25 -6.51
N THR A 185 -23.73 -44.47 -7.71
CA THR A 185 -22.35 -44.98 -7.89
C THR A 185 -21.43 -44.07 -8.73
N ALA A 186 -21.83 -42.84 -9.04
CA ALA A 186 -20.96 -41.90 -9.76
C ALA A 186 -19.83 -41.37 -8.86
N THR A 187 -18.65 -41.98 -8.97
CA THR A 187 -17.36 -41.38 -8.56
C THR A 187 -16.68 -40.82 -9.81
N PRO A 188 -15.99 -39.66 -9.74
CA PRO A 188 -15.31 -39.12 -10.91
C PRO A 188 -13.99 -39.87 -11.08
N GLN A 189 -13.86 -40.65 -12.14
CA GLN A 189 -12.58 -41.18 -12.59
C GLN A 189 -12.35 -40.93 -14.08
N GLN A 190 -11.10 -40.55 -14.37
CA GLN A 190 -10.52 -40.17 -15.65
C GLN A 190 -10.61 -41.26 -16.73
N GLU A 191 -10.82 -40.78 -17.96
CA GLU A 191 -10.35 -41.31 -19.25
C GLU A 191 -10.72 -42.73 -19.68
N PHE A 192 -11.77 -42.85 -20.50
CA PHE A 192 -11.88 -43.81 -21.61
C PHE A 192 -13.22 -43.53 -22.33
N PHE A 193 -13.32 -42.96 -23.52
CA PHE A 193 -12.66 -43.33 -24.77
C PHE A 193 -12.85 -42.27 -25.85
N ARG A 194 -11.97 -42.37 -26.85
CA ARG A 194 -12.06 -41.83 -28.20
C ARG A 194 -13.45 -41.84 -28.84
N GLN A 195 -13.62 -40.78 -29.63
CA GLN A 195 -14.39 -40.66 -30.88
C GLN A 195 -15.89 -40.93 -30.78
N ILE A 196 -16.69 -39.88 -31.00
CA ILE A 196 -17.34 -39.64 -32.30
C ILE A 196 -17.95 -38.23 -32.26
N GLU A 197 -17.67 -37.46 -33.31
CA GLU A 197 -18.29 -36.17 -33.61
C GLU A 197 -19.82 -36.30 -33.67
N ASN A 198 -20.52 -35.36 -33.05
CA ASN A 198 -21.63 -34.67 -33.69
C ASN A 198 -21.88 -33.34 -32.99
N VAL A 199 -21.87 -32.29 -33.81
CA VAL A 199 -21.88 -30.87 -33.49
C VAL A 199 -22.91 -30.52 -32.41
N THR A 200 -22.44 -29.91 -31.33
CA THR A 200 -23.29 -29.49 -30.20
C THR A 200 -23.60 -27.99 -30.29
N PRO A 201 -24.62 -27.47 -29.55
CA PRO A 201 -24.91 -26.04 -29.48
C PRO A 201 -23.71 -25.16 -29.08
N PHE A 202 -22.72 -25.77 -28.42
CA PHE A 202 -21.46 -25.17 -28.02
C PHE A 202 -20.59 -24.77 -29.23
N ASP A 203 -20.56 -25.57 -30.30
CA ASP A 203 -19.88 -25.23 -31.55
C ASP A 203 -20.53 -24.02 -32.25
N LYS A 204 -21.85 -23.86 -32.11
CA LYS A 204 -22.57 -22.70 -32.65
C LYS A 204 -22.25 -21.41 -31.88
N MET A 205 -22.00 -21.53 -30.58
CA MET A 205 -21.57 -20.44 -29.71
C MET A 205 -20.09 -20.09 -29.94
N GLN A 206 -19.23 -21.10 -30.07
CA GLN A 206 -17.82 -20.95 -30.44
C GLN A 206 -17.66 -20.31 -31.82
N LYS A 207 -18.52 -20.69 -32.78
CA LYS A 207 -18.53 -20.09 -34.12
C LYS A 207 -19.00 -18.63 -34.09
N LYS A 208 -20.03 -18.30 -33.31
CA LYS A 208 -20.45 -16.90 -33.05
C LYS A 208 -19.37 -16.09 -32.34
N LEU A 209 -18.65 -16.69 -31.39
CA LEU A 209 -17.55 -16.05 -30.68
C LEU A 209 -16.40 -15.72 -31.63
N VAL A 210 -16.00 -16.66 -32.49
CA VAL A 210 -14.97 -16.45 -33.52
C VAL A 210 -15.43 -15.39 -34.55
N GLU A 211 -16.68 -15.43 -34.99
CA GLU A 211 -17.26 -14.48 -35.95
C GLU A 211 -17.41 -13.06 -35.38
N TYR A 212 -17.61 -12.94 -34.06
CA TYR A 212 -17.60 -11.68 -33.33
C TYR A 212 -16.15 -11.18 -33.11
N ILE A 213 -15.21 -12.06 -32.74
CA ILE A 213 -13.77 -11.75 -32.61
C ILE A 213 -13.19 -11.22 -33.93
N GLU A 214 -13.60 -11.75 -35.08
CA GLU A 214 -13.18 -11.27 -36.41
C GLU A 214 -13.82 -9.92 -36.81
N LYS A 215 -14.99 -9.57 -36.26
CA LYS A 215 -15.66 -8.29 -36.51
C LYS A 215 -15.16 -7.15 -35.64
N VAL A 216 -14.68 -7.44 -34.43
CA VAL A 216 -14.13 -6.45 -33.50
C VAL A 216 -12.65 -6.23 -33.82
N VAL A 217 -12.39 -5.67 -35.01
CA VAL A 217 -11.10 -5.05 -35.33
C VAL A 217 -11.12 -3.63 -34.78
N PRO A 218 -10.23 -3.25 -33.84
CA PRO A 218 -10.20 -1.89 -33.31
C PRO A 218 -9.72 -0.92 -34.39
N GLY A 219 -10.49 0.14 -34.69
CA GLY A 219 -9.98 1.16 -35.61
C GLY A 219 -10.94 2.18 -36.22
N GLU A 220 -12.25 1.93 -36.34
CA GLU A 220 -13.15 2.87 -37.04
C GLU A 220 -14.47 3.06 -36.30
N GLU A 221 -14.47 3.94 -35.29
CA GLU A 221 -15.71 4.60 -34.86
C GLU A 221 -15.54 6.11 -35.12
N SER A 222 -16.12 6.56 -36.23
CA SER A 222 -16.10 7.95 -36.70
C SER A 222 -17.22 8.75 -36.03
N ASP A 223 -17.04 9.06 -34.75
CA ASP A 223 -17.88 10.06 -34.09
C ASP A 223 -17.22 11.44 -34.11
N GLN A 224 -18.03 12.46 -34.40
CA GLN A 224 -17.67 13.88 -34.54
C GLN A 224 -17.30 14.55 -33.20
N ASN A 225 -16.38 13.96 -32.45
CA ASN A 225 -15.91 14.49 -31.18
C ASN A 225 -14.55 15.18 -31.32
N LYS A 226 -14.25 16.09 -30.38
CA LYS A 226 -12.96 16.77 -30.30
C LYS A 226 -11.84 15.73 -30.31
N THR A 227 -10.88 15.90 -31.21
CA THR A 227 -9.73 15.00 -31.36
C THR A 227 -8.47 15.64 -30.77
N CYS A 228 -7.70 14.83 -30.05
CA CYS A 228 -6.31 15.14 -29.69
C CYS A 228 -5.42 14.44 -30.73
N LEU A 229 -4.93 15.18 -31.75
CA LEU A 229 -4.07 14.65 -32.84
C LEU A 229 -4.48 13.23 -33.29
N ASN A 230 -5.69 13.09 -33.85
CA ASN A 230 -6.30 11.83 -34.33
C ASN A 230 -6.83 10.84 -33.28
N VAL A 231 -6.64 11.07 -31.98
CA VAL A 231 -7.30 10.26 -30.93
C VAL A 231 -8.61 10.94 -30.50
N THR A 232 -9.72 10.20 -30.56
CA THR A 232 -11.04 10.67 -30.14
C THR A 232 -11.12 10.78 -28.61
N VAL A 233 -11.70 11.87 -28.10
CA VAL A 233 -11.87 12.07 -26.65
C VAL A 233 -13.30 11.68 -26.25
N HIS A 234 -13.46 10.59 -25.48
CA HIS A 234 -14.78 10.14 -25.03
C HIS A 234 -15.35 11.09 -23.96
N HIS A 235 -16.43 11.81 -24.29
CA HIS A 235 -17.17 12.63 -23.33
C HIS A 235 -18.46 11.93 -22.91
N GLN A 236 -18.37 10.95 -22.02
CA GLN A 236 -19.54 10.37 -21.35
C GLN A 236 -19.69 10.95 -19.94
N ASN A 237 -20.90 11.39 -19.59
CA ASN A 237 -21.25 11.87 -18.25
C ASN A 237 -21.42 10.69 -17.29
N CYS A 238 -20.31 10.20 -16.75
CA CYS A 238 -20.28 9.11 -15.79
C CYS A 238 -20.69 9.58 -14.38
N SER A 239 -21.97 9.45 -14.03
CA SER A 239 -22.50 9.77 -12.70
C SER A 239 -21.92 8.84 -11.60
N SER A 240 -21.60 7.59 -11.97
CA SER A 240 -21.01 6.56 -11.11
C SER A 240 -19.58 6.87 -10.67
N MET A 241 -18.84 7.72 -11.40
CA MET A 241 -17.43 8.07 -11.11
C MET A 241 -17.25 9.32 -10.22
N ASN A 242 -18.32 9.83 -9.61
CA ASN A 242 -18.24 11.02 -8.74
C ASN A 242 -17.62 10.76 -7.36
N SER A 243 -17.42 9.50 -6.97
CA SER A 243 -16.77 9.18 -5.69
C SER A 243 -15.30 9.58 -5.69
N PHE A 244 -14.79 10.05 -4.55
CA PHE A 244 -13.39 10.49 -4.41
C PHE A 244 -12.39 9.41 -4.86
N PHE A 245 -12.68 8.15 -4.51
CA PHE A 245 -11.87 6.99 -4.85
C PHE A 245 -11.83 6.73 -6.37
N LEU A 246 -12.99 6.68 -7.03
CA LEU A 246 -13.06 6.42 -8.47
C LEU A 246 -12.46 7.57 -9.30
N ARG A 247 -12.49 8.81 -8.76
CA ARG A 247 -11.86 9.96 -9.40
C ARG A 247 -10.34 9.83 -9.49
N GLN A 248 -9.70 9.20 -8.50
CA GLN A 248 -8.26 8.91 -8.53
C GLN A 248 -7.93 7.80 -9.52
N LEU A 249 -8.82 6.82 -9.69
CA LEU A 249 -8.65 5.70 -10.63
C LEU A 249 -9.16 6.01 -12.06
N LYS A 250 -9.67 7.21 -12.30
CA LYS A 250 -10.27 7.57 -13.60
C LYS A 250 -9.33 7.32 -14.79
N PRO A 251 -8.05 7.77 -14.79
CA PRO A 251 -7.11 7.44 -15.86
C PRO A 251 -6.83 5.94 -16.02
N MET A 252 -6.95 5.14 -14.95
CA MET A 252 -6.80 3.69 -15.03
C MET A 252 -8.01 3.02 -15.71
N LEU A 253 -9.21 3.60 -15.60
CA LEU A 253 -10.44 3.03 -16.16
C LEU A 253 -10.80 3.58 -17.56
N GLN A 254 -10.45 4.84 -17.84
CA GLN A 254 -10.79 5.55 -19.08
C GLN A 254 -9.58 5.99 -19.90
N GLY A 255 -8.36 5.75 -19.43
CA GLY A 255 -7.17 6.31 -20.06
C GLY A 255 -6.62 5.45 -21.19
N TYR A 256 -6.23 6.09 -22.29
CA TYR A 256 -5.53 5.47 -23.40
C TYR A 256 -4.09 5.09 -23.04
N ILE A 257 -3.63 4.00 -23.65
CA ILE A 257 -2.24 3.56 -23.68
C ILE A 257 -1.71 3.86 -25.08
N LEU A 258 -0.80 4.82 -25.19
CA LEU A 258 -0.19 5.20 -26.47
C LEU A 258 1.05 4.33 -26.71
N VAL A 259 1.25 3.82 -27.92
CA VAL A 259 2.39 2.95 -28.26
C VAL A 259 3.11 3.48 -29.49
N THR A 260 4.44 3.55 -29.44
CA THR A 260 5.27 4.07 -30.53
C THR A 260 6.59 3.29 -30.63
N PRO A 261 7.22 3.17 -31.82
CA PRO A 261 6.81 3.65 -33.15
C PRO A 261 5.82 2.72 -33.87
N ASP A 262 5.19 3.23 -34.93
CA ASP A 262 4.28 2.45 -35.78
C ASP A 262 5.04 1.50 -36.71
N ASN A 263 5.37 0.31 -36.19
CA ASN A 263 6.08 -0.76 -36.88
C ASN A 263 5.24 -2.06 -36.89
N SER A 264 5.56 -3.02 -37.77
CA SER A 264 4.83 -4.30 -37.83
C SER A 264 4.94 -5.08 -36.52
N ALA A 265 6.11 -5.14 -35.90
CA ALA A 265 6.30 -5.80 -34.60
C ALA A 265 5.43 -5.18 -33.50
N VAL A 266 5.33 -3.85 -33.47
CA VAL A 266 4.52 -3.12 -32.48
C VAL A 266 3.04 -3.35 -32.69
N ARG A 267 2.58 -3.44 -33.95
CA ARG A 267 1.18 -3.80 -34.26
C ARG A 267 0.84 -5.20 -33.78
N GLU A 268 1.74 -6.15 -33.96
CA GLU A 268 1.59 -7.52 -33.46
C GLU A 268 1.55 -7.56 -31.92
N LEU A 269 2.44 -6.82 -31.26
CA LEU A 269 2.43 -6.64 -29.80
C LEU A 269 1.10 -6.09 -29.30
N VAL A 270 0.60 -5.01 -29.92
CA VAL A 270 -0.68 -4.40 -29.53
C VAL A 270 -1.84 -5.36 -29.77
N ASN A 271 -1.80 -6.17 -30.83
CA ASN A 271 -2.81 -7.21 -31.06
C ASN A 271 -2.81 -8.26 -29.93
N LEU A 272 -1.63 -8.69 -29.48
CA LEU A 272 -1.50 -9.63 -28.37
C LEU A 272 -1.98 -9.02 -27.04
N LEU A 273 -1.62 -7.77 -26.77
CA LEU A 273 -2.07 -7.04 -25.57
C LEU A 273 -3.59 -6.78 -25.55
N ASN A 274 -4.22 -6.70 -26.72
CA ASN A 274 -5.66 -6.51 -26.86
C ASN A 274 -6.49 -7.80 -26.69
N GLU A 275 -5.89 -8.99 -26.80
CA GLU A 275 -6.60 -10.28 -26.68
C GLU A 275 -7.43 -10.40 -25.38
N PRO A 276 -6.87 -10.17 -24.16
CA PRO A 276 -7.65 -10.25 -22.93
C PRO A 276 -8.74 -9.17 -22.83
N LEU A 277 -8.50 -7.99 -23.42
CA LEU A 277 -9.47 -6.89 -23.45
C LEU A 277 -10.66 -7.22 -24.37
N ARG A 278 -10.45 -7.94 -25.47
CA ARG A 278 -11.53 -8.41 -26.35
C ARG A 278 -12.47 -9.38 -25.65
N LEU A 279 -11.94 -10.29 -24.84
CA LEU A 279 -12.77 -11.19 -24.04
C LEU A 279 -13.63 -10.41 -23.04
N PHE A 280 -13.04 -9.40 -22.39
CA PHE A 280 -13.77 -8.53 -21.48
C PHE A 280 -14.86 -7.72 -22.22
N ALA A 281 -14.56 -7.18 -23.41
CA ALA A 281 -15.53 -6.50 -24.25
C ALA A 281 -16.71 -7.41 -24.61
N TYR A 282 -16.44 -8.66 -25.00
CA TYR A 282 -17.50 -9.64 -25.31
C TYR A 282 -18.39 -9.90 -24.09
N VAL A 283 -17.82 -10.15 -22.92
CA VAL A 283 -18.59 -10.39 -21.68
C VAL A 283 -19.42 -9.16 -21.31
N ARG A 284 -18.84 -7.96 -21.44
CA ARG A 284 -19.54 -6.69 -21.20
C ARG A 284 -20.75 -6.55 -22.12
N ASP A 285 -20.57 -6.78 -23.43
CA ASP A 285 -21.66 -6.65 -24.40
C ASP A 285 -22.77 -7.69 -24.15
N GLN A 286 -22.42 -8.92 -23.76
CA GLN A 286 -23.41 -9.92 -23.32
C GLN A 286 -24.16 -9.52 -22.04
N LEU A 287 -23.48 -8.83 -21.12
CA LEU A 287 -24.12 -8.28 -19.92
C LEU A 287 -25.06 -7.12 -20.26
N PHE A 288 -24.76 -6.31 -21.28
CA PHE A 288 -25.66 -5.25 -21.75
C PHE A 288 -26.94 -5.79 -22.39
N ASP A 289 -26.86 -6.93 -23.07
CA ASP A 289 -28.03 -7.58 -23.69
C ASP A 289 -28.91 -8.33 -22.66
N TYR A 290 -28.33 -8.75 -21.52
CA TYR A 290 -29.01 -9.60 -20.53
C TYR A 290 -30.30 -9.01 -19.93
N PRO A 291 -30.39 -7.72 -19.54
CA PRO A 291 -31.60 -7.12 -18.99
C PRO A 291 -32.81 -7.20 -19.93
N GLU A 292 -32.60 -7.26 -21.24
CA GLU A 292 -33.66 -7.43 -22.24
C GLU A 292 -34.13 -8.90 -22.33
N MET A 293 -33.23 -9.86 -22.14
CA MET A 293 -33.53 -11.30 -22.17
C MET A 293 -34.11 -11.82 -20.84
N ALA A 294 -33.79 -11.15 -19.72
CA ALA A 294 -34.21 -11.53 -18.38
C ALA A 294 -35.74 -11.76 -18.19
N PRO A 295 -36.66 -10.90 -18.70
CA PRO A 295 -38.10 -11.14 -18.56
C PRO A 295 -38.59 -12.37 -19.32
N ASP A 296 -38.06 -12.62 -20.52
CA ASP A 296 -38.41 -13.78 -21.34
C ASP A 296 -37.94 -15.09 -20.68
N LEU A 297 -36.72 -15.06 -20.10
CA LEU A 297 -36.21 -16.16 -19.30
C LEU A 297 -37.08 -16.42 -18.07
N GLN A 298 -37.53 -15.37 -17.37
CA GLN A 298 -38.41 -15.52 -16.21
C GLN A 298 -39.77 -16.12 -16.60
N LEU A 299 -40.33 -15.70 -17.73
CA LEU A 299 -41.59 -16.24 -18.24
C LEU A 299 -41.45 -17.72 -18.63
N ALA A 300 -40.32 -18.10 -19.24
CA ALA A 300 -40.01 -19.50 -19.52
C ALA A 300 -39.88 -20.34 -18.24
N LEU A 301 -39.23 -19.79 -17.20
CA LEU A 301 -39.09 -20.44 -15.90
C LEU A 301 -40.43 -20.60 -15.18
N GLN A 302 -41.28 -19.58 -15.21
CA GLN A 302 -42.62 -19.60 -14.60
C GLN A 302 -43.53 -20.65 -15.24
N ASN A 303 -43.48 -20.77 -16.57
CA ASN A 303 -44.28 -21.73 -17.34
C ASN A 303 -43.71 -23.15 -17.31
N SER A 304 -42.49 -23.33 -16.80
CA SER A 304 -41.84 -24.64 -16.71
C SER A 304 -42.36 -25.49 -15.55
N GLN A 305 -42.07 -26.80 -15.60
CA GLN A 305 -42.41 -27.72 -14.51
C GLN A 305 -41.59 -27.45 -13.22
N LEU A 306 -40.52 -26.65 -13.29
CA LEU A 306 -39.71 -26.25 -12.14
C LEU A 306 -40.52 -25.43 -11.12
N ASN A 307 -41.42 -24.57 -11.59
CA ASN A 307 -42.26 -23.76 -10.70
C ASN A 307 -43.19 -24.65 -9.85
N LYS A 308 -43.87 -25.61 -10.49
CA LYS A 308 -44.72 -26.60 -9.81
C LYS A 308 -43.93 -27.51 -8.87
N ALA A 309 -42.74 -27.96 -9.29
CA ALA A 309 -41.86 -28.75 -8.44
C ALA A 309 -41.38 -27.96 -7.21
N ALA A 310 -41.04 -26.68 -7.39
CA ALA A 310 -40.66 -25.80 -6.29
C ALA A 310 -41.80 -25.61 -5.28
N GLU A 311 -43.04 -25.39 -5.73
CA GLU A 311 -44.22 -25.31 -4.86
C GLU A 311 -44.42 -26.59 -4.03
N ASN A 312 -44.30 -27.76 -4.66
CA ASN A 312 -44.41 -29.05 -3.97
C ASN A 312 -43.28 -29.27 -2.94
N ILE A 313 -42.05 -28.89 -3.28
CA ILE A 313 -40.91 -28.94 -2.34
C ILE A 313 -41.12 -27.99 -1.16
N LEU A 314 -41.67 -26.80 -1.39
CA LEU A 314 -42.00 -25.83 -0.34
C LEU A 314 -43.10 -26.34 0.60
N LEU A 315 -44.12 -26.99 0.07
CA LEU A 315 -45.16 -27.66 0.87
C LEU A 315 -44.57 -28.72 1.79
N TYR A 316 -43.57 -29.48 1.31
CA TYR A 316 -42.84 -30.45 2.12
C TYR A 316 -42.00 -29.79 3.23
N LEU A 317 -41.25 -28.74 2.90
CA LEU A 317 -40.37 -28.03 3.84
C LEU A 317 -41.15 -27.27 4.92
N ASN A 318 -42.40 -26.89 4.66
CA ASN A 318 -43.31 -26.29 5.63
C ASN A 318 -44.05 -27.33 6.50
N GLY A 319 -44.03 -28.61 6.10
CA GLY A 319 -44.52 -29.71 6.92
C GLY A 319 -43.68 -29.88 8.18
N SER A 320 -44.32 -30.09 9.32
CA SER A 320 -43.71 -30.20 10.66
C SER A 320 -42.92 -31.51 10.84
N HIS A 321 -41.83 -31.67 10.09
CA HIS A 321 -40.90 -32.79 10.21
C HIS A 321 -39.56 -32.33 10.83
N PRO A 322 -38.99 -33.08 11.81
CA PRO A 322 -37.75 -32.70 12.46
C PRO A 322 -36.55 -32.93 11.53
N LEU A 323 -36.02 -31.84 10.96
CA LEU A 323 -34.79 -31.85 10.15
C LEU A 323 -33.54 -31.81 11.06
N PRO A 324 -32.42 -32.45 10.67
CA PRO A 324 -31.17 -32.44 11.44
C PRO A 324 -30.57 -31.02 11.60
N PRO A 325 -29.92 -30.71 12.74
CA PRO A 325 -29.34 -29.38 13.03
C PRO A 325 -28.25 -28.92 12.04
N ILE A 326 -27.65 -29.84 11.27
CA ILE A 326 -26.59 -29.56 10.29
C ILE A 326 -27.12 -28.82 9.05
N ILE A 327 -28.40 -29.01 8.68
CA ILE A 327 -28.99 -28.49 7.44
C ILE A 327 -29.66 -27.11 7.67
N PHE A 328 -29.87 -26.73 8.93
CA PHE A 328 -30.55 -25.48 9.33
C PHE A 328 -29.97 -24.18 8.74
N PRO A 329 -28.65 -24.01 8.56
CA PRO A 329 -28.07 -22.80 7.98
C PRO A 329 -28.42 -22.63 6.48
N PHE A 330 -28.44 -23.71 5.71
CA PHE A 330 -28.69 -23.70 4.26
C PHE A 330 -30.18 -23.63 3.91
N LEU A 331 -31.06 -24.18 4.77
CA LEU A 331 -32.49 -24.27 4.50
C LEU A 331 -33.20 -22.92 4.39
N LYS A 332 -32.79 -21.91 5.19
CA LYS A 332 -33.41 -20.58 5.14
C LYS A 332 -33.21 -19.87 3.78
N PRO A 333 -31.97 -19.70 3.27
CA PRO A 333 -31.76 -19.08 1.97
C PRO A 333 -32.29 -19.95 0.82
N PHE A 334 -32.22 -21.28 0.93
CA PHE A 334 -32.77 -22.19 -0.08
C PHE A 334 -34.30 -22.11 -0.16
N LYS A 335 -35.00 -22.07 0.98
CA LYS A 335 -36.43 -21.85 1.06
C LYS A 335 -36.82 -20.49 0.47
N PHE A 336 -36.09 -19.43 0.85
CA PHE A 336 -36.29 -18.09 0.28
C PHE A 336 -36.13 -18.08 -1.26
N PHE A 337 -35.11 -18.76 -1.77
CA PHE A 337 -34.87 -18.91 -3.20
C PHE A 337 -36.03 -19.64 -3.89
N LEU A 338 -36.44 -20.82 -3.40
CA LEU A 338 -37.57 -21.56 -3.99
C LEU A 338 -38.89 -20.78 -3.93
N GLU A 339 -39.10 -19.98 -2.87
CA GLU A 339 -40.32 -19.16 -2.70
C GLU A 339 -40.43 -17.99 -3.67
N HIS A 340 -39.33 -17.52 -4.25
CA HIS A 340 -39.32 -16.29 -5.05
C HIS A 340 -38.74 -16.47 -6.47
N ALA A 341 -37.73 -17.33 -6.66
CA ALA A 341 -36.97 -17.42 -7.91
C ALA A 341 -37.83 -17.78 -9.13
N PHE A 342 -38.81 -18.68 -8.98
CA PHE A 342 -39.64 -19.21 -10.07
C PHE A 342 -41.04 -18.58 -10.17
N LYS A 343 -41.37 -17.61 -9.30
CA LYS A 343 -42.64 -16.89 -9.36
C LYS A 343 -42.69 -15.88 -10.51
N GLY A 344 -43.85 -15.28 -10.75
CA GLY A 344 -44.07 -14.37 -11.87
C GLY A 344 -43.22 -13.09 -11.83
N ILE A 345 -43.24 -12.36 -12.95
CA ILE A 345 -42.51 -11.10 -13.15
C ILE A 345 -42.91 -10.03 -12.11
N ASP A 346 -44.11 -10.14 -11.54
CA ASP A 346 -44.64 -9.22 -10.53
C ASP A 346 -43.88 -9.28 -9.19
N ASP A 347 -43.15 -10.37 -8.91
CA ASP A 347 -42.37 -10.50 -7.68
C ASP A 347 -41.02 -9.76 -7.77
N PRO A 348 -40.71 -8.83 -6.83
CA PRO A 348 -39.45 -8.09 -6.83
C PRO A 348 -38.19 -8.98 -6.69
N TYR A 349 -38.34 -10.15 -6.08
CA TYR A 349 -37.27 -11.11 -5.81
C TYR A 349 -37.24 -12.29 -6.78
N SER A 350 -37.99 -12.21 -7.89
CA SER A 350 -37.92 -13.19 -8.98
C SER A 350 -36.50 -13.22 -9.57
N LEU A 351 -36.06 -14.39 -10.05
CA LEU A 351 -34.69 -14.56 -10.53
C LEU A 351 -34.36 -13.56 -11.65
N GLY A 352 -35.25 -13.39 -12.62
CA GLY A 352 -35.10 -12.45 -13.73
C GLY A 352 -35.07 -10.99 -13.30
N ASN A 353 -35.93 -10.55 -12.36
CA ASN A 353 -35.92 -9.16 -11.90
C ASN A 353 -34.73 -8.85 -10.98
N LEU A 354 -34.33 -9.81 -10.13
CA LEU A 354 -33.15 -9.71 -9.27
C LEU A 354 -31.87 -9.63 -10.11
N THR A 355 -31.68 -10.56 -11.05
CA THR A 355 -30.50 -10.58 -11.92
C THR A 355 -30.51 -9.41 -12.90
N GLY A 356 -31.65 -9.06 -13.49
CA GLY A 356 -31.78 -7.92 -14.39
C GLY A 356 -31.50 -6.58 -13.69
N SER A 357 -31.99 -6.39 -12.45
CA SER A 357 -31.70 -5.17 -11.68
C SER A 357 -30.24 -5.10 -11.22
N ALA A 358 -29.64 -6.24 -10.83
CA ALA A 358 -28.22 -6.31 -10.52
C ALA A 358 -27.34 -5.97 -11.73
N VAL A 359 -27.65 -6.54 -12.90
CA VAL A 359 -26.92 -6.26 -14.14
C VAL A 359 -27.07 -4.81 -14.57
N ARG A 360 -28.26 -4.18 -14.43
CA ARG A 360 -28.43 -2.73 -14.70
C ARG A 360 -27.56 -1.83 -13.82
N GLN A 361 -27.30 -2.22 -12.57
CA GLN A 361 -26.39 -1.45 -11.70
C GLN A 361 -24.94 -1.60 -12.15
N VAL A 362 -24.55 -2.80 -12.56
CA VAL A 362 -23.21 -3.08 -13.08
C VAL A 362 -22.99 -2.40 -14.45
N ASP A 363 -24.00 -2.39 -15.30
CA ASP A 363 -24.03 -1.75 -16.62
C ASP A 363 -23.66 -0.25 -16.54
N GLN A 364 -24.31 0.50 -15.63
CA GLN A 364 -23.98 1.93 -15.39
C GLN A 364 -22.52 2.18 -14.98
N PHE A 365 -21.84 1.18 -14.43
CA PHE A 365 -20.41 1.26 -14.12
C PHE A 365 -19.54 0.82 -15.30
N LEU A 366 -19.93 -0.26 -16.00
CA LEU A 366 -19.19 -0.81 -17.13
C LEU A 366 -19.21 0.08 -18.38
N ASP A 367 -20.29 0.83 -18.62
CA ASP A 367 -20.36 1.85 -19.70
C ASP A 367 -19.27 2.91 -19.54
N CYS A 368 -18.88 3.20 -18.30
CA CYS A 368 -17.82 4.17 -17.98
C CYS A 368 -16.39 3.64 -18.15
N VAL A 369 -16.21 2.35 -18.46
CA VAL A 369 -14.89 1.72 -18.62
C VAL A 369 -14.57 1.62 -20.10
N LEU A 370 -13.46 2.24 -20.50
CA LEU A 370 -12.97 2.15 -21.86
C LEU A 370 -12.18 0.84 -22.02
N VAL A 371 -12.67 -0.06 -22.87
CA VAL A 371 -12.02 -1.36 -23.10
C VAL A 371 -10.98 -1.27 -24.22
N ASP A 372 -11.26 -0.52 -25.29
CA ASP A 372 -10.29 -0.27 -26.38
C ASP A 372 -9.33 0.86 -26.01
N ARG A 373 -8.19 0.50 -25.40
CA ARG A 373 -7.27 1.44 -24.78
C ARG A 373 -5.98 1.67 -25.57
N PHE A 374 -5.54 0.71 -26.37
CA PHE A 374 -4.25 0.80 -27.05
C PHE A 374 -4.37 1.58 -28.36
N ARG A 375 -3.55 2.64 -28.52
CA ARG A 375 -3.48 3.43 -29.74
C ARG A 375 -2.03 3.57 -30.20
N ILE A 376 -1.78 3.26 -31.46
CA ILE A 376 -0.45 3.35 -32.06
C ILE A 376 -0.23 4.76 -32.59
N VAL A 377 0.94 5.31 -32.32
CA VAL A 377 1.34 6.68 -32.67
C VAL A 377 2.68 6.62 -33.41
N SER A 378 2.87 7.50 -34.40
CA SER A 378 4.02 7.40 -35.32
C SER A 378 5.36 7.64 -34.62
N ASN A 379 5.46 8.70 -33.79
CA ASN A 379 6.70 9.15 -33.18
C ASN A 379 6.55 9.47 -31.69
N ALA A 380 7.67 9.48 -30.96
CA ALA A 380 7.71 9.83 -29.54
C ALA A 380 7.27 11.29 -29.26
N SER A 381 7.56 12.23 -30.16
CA SER A 381 7.11 13.63 -30.03
C SER A 381 5.60 13.77 -30.19
N GLU A 382 5.00 13.06 -31.15
CA GLU A 382 3.55 13.03 -31.33
C GLU A 382 2.85 12.38 -30.13
N LEU A 383 3.48 11.34 -29.55
CA LEU A 383 3.00 10.72 -28.32
C LEU A 383 2.97 11.72 -27.16
N GLU A 384 4.03 12.52 -26.98
CA GLU A 384 4.09 13.54 -25.91
C GLU A 384 3.01 14.61 -26.08
N GLU A 385 2.81 15.14 -27.29
CA GLU A 385 1.80 16.16 -27.57
C GLU A 385 0.38 15.62 -27.34
N THR A 386 0.11 14.39 -27.82
CA THR A 386 -1.16 13.70 -27.63
C THR A 386 -1.41 13.39 -26.15
N ALA A 387 -0.37 12.95 -25.42
CA ALA A 387 -0.45 12.68 -23.99
C ALA A 387 -0.80 13.93 -23.18
N VAL A 388 -0.16 15.07 -23.47
CA VAL A 388 -0.47 16.35 -22.80
C VAL A 388 -1.93 16.77 -23.04
N CYS A 389 -2.44 16.59 -24.27
CA CYS A 389 -3.84 16.85 -24.60
C CYS A 389 -4.79 15.93 -23.83
N LEU A 390 -4.58 14.60 -23.87
CA LEU A 390 -5.41 13.60 -23.19
C LEU A 390 -5.36 13.74 -21.66
N GLN A 391 -4.25 14.21 -21.10
CA GLN A 391 -4.11 14.43 -19.67
C GLN A 391 -5.04 15.55 -19.16
N GLN A 392 -5.34 16.57 -19.97
CA GLN A 392 -6.32 17.62 -19.60
C GLN A 392 -7.74 17.05 -19.41
N TYR A 393 -8.06 15.97 -20.11
CA TYR A 393 -9.34 15.26 -19.99
C TYR A 393 -9.31 14.13 -18.95
N GLY A 394 -8.14 13.82 -18.39
CA GLY A 394 -7.92 12.68 -17.50
C GLY A 394 -8.04 11.33 -18.21
N GLN A 395 -7.74 11.29 -19.51
CA GLN A 395 -7.85 10.11 -20.38
C GLN A 395 -6.49 9.65 -20.92
N TYR A 396 -5.40 10.09 -20.31
CA TYR A 396 -4.08 9.54 -20.55
C TYR A 396 -3.72 8.59 -19.41
N PHE A 397 -3.38 7.33 -19.72
CA PHE A 397 -2.90 6.37 -18.73
C PHE A 397 -1.38 6.21 -18.81
N SER A 398 -0.86 5.78 -19.96
CA SER A 398 0.57 5.55 -20.14
C SER A 398 0.98 5.59 -21.61
N GLY A 399 2.27 5.81 -21.84
CA GLY A 399 2.90 5.76 -23.15
C GLY A 399 4.01 4.72 -23.17
N LEU A 400 4.03 3.84 -24.16
CA LEU A 400 5.07 2.86 -24.39
C LEU A 400 5.93 3.32 -25.56
N VAL A 401 7.22 3.54 -25.31
CA VAL A 401 8.19 3.97 -26.32
C VAL A 401 9.23 2.87 -26.47
N PHE A 402 9.23 2.21 -27.63
CA PHE A 402 10.21 1.18 -27.98
C PHE A 402 11.37 1.79 -28.77
N ASP A 403 12.60 1.36 -28.46
CA ASP A 403 13.78 1.73 -29.23
C ASP A 403 14.12 0.65 -30.26
N PHE A 404 13.95 1.00 -31.55
CA PHE A 404 14.29 0.15 -32.70
C PHE A 404 15.51 0.67 -33.48
N SER A 405 16.37 1.49 -32.87
CA SER A 405 17.52 2.11 -33.55
C SER A 405 18.45 1.12 -34.30
N ASN A 406 18.49 -0.15 -33.89
CA ASN A 406 19.35 -1.19 -34.47
C ASN A 406 18.63 -2.19 -35.40
N SER A 407 17.31 -2.11 -35.60
CA SER A 407 16.56 -3.09 -36.42
C SER A 407 15.54 -2.44 -37.34
N THR A 408 15.08 -3.19 -38.35
CA THR A 408 14.09 -2.73 -39.35
C THR A 408 12.66 -2.62 -38.80
N GLY A 409 12.45 -2.87 -37.49
CA GLY A 409 11.13 -2.84 -36.86
C GLY A 409 10.22 -4.03 -37.21
N GLU A 410 10.75 -5.05 -37.90
CA GLU A 410 9.97 -6.23 -38.29
C GLU A 410 9.71 -7.20 -37.14
N TYR A 411 10.68 -7.36 -36.23
CA TYR A 411 10.62 -8.25 -35.07
C TYR A 411 11.35 -7.64 -33.86
N PHE A 412 10.99 -8.10 -32.66
CA PHE A 412 11.71 -7.77 -31.43
C PHE A 412 12.98 -8.64 -31.31
N THR A 413 14.09 -8.02 -30.92
CA THR A 413 15.35 -8.71 -30.61
C THR A 413 15.48 -8.96 -29.10
N GLU A 414 16.38 -9.85 -28.67
CA GLU A 414 16.61 -10.14 -27.24
C GLU A 414 16.98 -8.90 -26.41
N ASP A 415 17.67 -7.93 -27.01
CA ASP A 415 18.12 -6.69 -26.34
C ASP A 415 17.15 -5.49 -26.51
N THR A 416 15.85 -5.73 -26.74
CA THR A 416 14.89 -4.61 -26.92
C THR A 416 14.70 -3.82 -25.63
N THR A 417 14.99 -2.51 -25.69
CA THR A 417 14.71 -1.60 -24.59
C THR A 417 13.43 -0.81 -24.85
N TYR A 418 12.64 -0.61 -23.80
CA TYR A 418 11.42 0.17 -23.88
C TYR A 418 11.28 1.08 -22.65
N GLN A 419 10.52 2.16 -22.82
CA GLN A 419 10.25 3.14 -21.78
C GLN A 419 8.75 3.23 -21.53
N ILE A 420 8.35 3.16 -20.27
CA ILE A 420 6.97 3.41 -19.83
C ILE A 420 6.87 4.85 -19.33
N ARG A 421 6.21 5.70 -20.11
CA ARG A 421 5.93 7.12 -19.80
C ARG A 421 4.55 7.22 -19.16
N HIS A 422 4.48 7.00 -17.85
CA HIS A 422 3.22 7.01 -17.12
C HIS A 422 2.85 8.42 -16.60
N VAL A 423 1.59 8.62 -16.21
CA VAL A 423 1.15 9.87 -15.57
C VAL A 423 1.97 10.14 -14.30
N SER A 424 2.57 11.33 -14.19
CA SER A 424 3.49 11.68 -13.10
C SER A 424 2.85 11.67 -11.71
N SER A 425 1.55 11.92 -11.59
CA SER A 425 0.84 11.83 -10.30
C SER A 425 0.59 10.40 -9.83
N MET A 426 0.71 9.43 -10.74
CA MET A 426 0.40 8.00 -10.51
C MET A 426 1.64 7.14 -10.34
N VAL A 427 2.82 7.74 -10.40
CA VAL A 427 4.11 7.08 -10.15
C VAL A 427 4.90 7.87 -9.12
N ASP A 428 5.88 7.23 -8.50
CA ASP A 428 6.84 7.94 -7.67
C ASP A 428 7.87 8.71 -8.51
N THR A 429 8.38 9.79 -7.94
CA THR A 429 9.40 10.63 -8.59
C THR A 429 10.73 9.90 -8.65
N THR A 430 11.41 9.98 -9.79
CA THR A 430 12.70 9.32 -10.02
C THR A 430 13.91 10.10 -9.51
N ASN A 431 13.72 11.27 -8.89
CA ASN A 431 14.81 12.10 -8.37
C ASN A 431 15.54 11.41 -7.20
N ASP A 432 14.79 10.70 -6.36
CA ASP A 432 15.30 9.98 -5.19
C ASP A 432 14.94 8.50 -5.34
N VAL A 433 15.94 7.62 -5.29
CA VAL A 433 15.75 6.16 -5.38
C VAL A 433 15.43 5.56 -4.01
N THR A 434 15.86 6.22 -2.93
CA THR A 434 15.69 5.76 -1.57
C THR A 434 15.02 6.82 -0.71
N ASP A 435 14.19 6.36 0.21
CA ASP A 435 13.64 7.22 1.24
C ASP A 435 14.75 7.84 2.10
N GLY A 436 14.48 9.03 2.64
CA GLY A 436 15.39 9.63 3.59
C GLY A 436 15.58 8.71 4.81
N SER A 437 16.81 8.60 5.32
CA SER A 437 17.22 7.78 6.48
C SER A 437 16.40 7.95 7.78
N ARG A 438 15.41 8.85 7.81
CA ARG A 438 14.50 9.12 8.94
C ARG A 438 13.11 8.51 8.78
N ASN A 439 12.81 7.92 7.62
CA ASN A 439 11.61 7.14 7.39
C ASN A 439 11.90 5.71 7.85
N ILE A 440 11.52 5.42 9.09
CA ILE A 440 11.68 4.13 9.75
C ILE A 440 10.31 3.46 9.94
N PHE A 441 9.35 3.82 9.08
CA PHE A 441 8.04 3.19 9.06
C PHE A 441 7.83 2.54 7.70
N ASP A 442 6.95 1.56 7.70
CA ASP A 442 6.47 0.85 6.53
C ASP A 442 5.81 1.78 5.51
N ARG A 443 6.02 1.47 4.23
CA ARG A 443 5.36 2.10 3.08
C ARG A 443 4.01 1.44 2.84
N ASN A 444 3.05 1.66 3.73
CA ASN A 444 1.77 0.95 3.70
C ASN A 444 0.63 1.69 2.99
N MET A 445 0.77 2.99 2.67
CA MET A 445 -0.33 3.76 2.12
C MET A 445 -0.48 3.50 0.61
N PRO A 446 -1.59 2.91 0.12
CA PRO A 446 -1.74 2.49 -1.27
C PRO A 446 -1.52 3.63 -2.29
N PHE A 447 -2.23 4.75 -2.12
CA PHE A 447 -2.24 5.86 -3.08
C PHE A 447 -1.00 6.78 -3.01
N ARG A 448 -0.19 6.66 -1.96
CA ARG A 448 0.99 7.52 -1.75
C ARG A 448 2.29 6.74 -1.89
N ASP A 449 2.35 5.55 -1.28
CA ASP A 449 3.59 4.79 -1.11
C ASP A 449 3.66 3.61 -2.08
N LEU A 450 2.53 3.03 -2.50
CA LEU A 450 2.45 1.84 -3.37
C LEU A 450 1.93 2.15 -4.78
N LYS A 451 2.22 3.36 -5.27
CA LYS A 451 1.66 3.88 -6.53
C LYS A 451 1.86 2.97 -7.74
N TYR A 452 3.02 2.31 -7.84
CA TYR A 452 3.36 1.40 -8.93
C TYR A 452 2.36 0.23 -9.09
N ILE A 453 1.90 -0.33 -7.97
CA ILE A 453 0.92 -1.41 -7.95
C ILE A 453 -0.51 -0.83 -7.99
N THR A 454 -0.79 0.19 -7.18
CA THR A 454 -2.16 0.75 -7.06
C THR A 454 -2.67 1.41 -8.34
N TYR A 455 -1.81 2.11 -9.09
CA TYR A 455 -2.17 2.73 -10.37
C TYR A 455 -1.82 1.85 -11.59
N GLY A 456 -1.31 0.63 -11.38
CA GLY A 456 -1.14 -0.36 -12.42
C GLY A 456 0.04 -0.15 -13.38
N PHE A 457 1.06 0.61 -12.98
CA PHE A 457 2.33 0.67 -13.74
C PHE A 457 2.96 -0.72 -13.83
N SER A 458 3.07 -1.43 -12.70
CA SER A 458 3.66 -2.77 -12.67
C SER A 458 2.84 -3.80 -13.45
N PHE A 459 1.51 -3.63 -13.50
CA PHE A 459 0.64 -4.49 -14.31
C PHE A 459 0.88 -4.29 -15.81
N LEU A 460 1.05 -3.03 -16.24
CA LEU A 460 1.40 -2.73 -17.63
C LEU A 460 2.80 -3.25 -17.99
N GLN A 461 3.76 -3.07 -17.10
CA GLN A 461 5.13 -3.57 -17.28
C GLN A 461 5.12 -5.09 -17.47
N GLU A 462 4.45 -5.82 -16.58
CA GLU A 462 4.36 -7.27 -16.68
C GLU A 462 3.63 -7.74 -17.95
N ALA A 463 2.53 -7.09 -18.32
CA ALA A 463 1.79 -7.43 -19.54
C ALA A 463 2.66 -7.24 -20.80
N VAL A 464 3.44 -6.14 -20.86
CA VAL A 464 4.39 -5.88 -21.95
C VAL A 464 5.53 -6.90 -21.95
N ASP A 465 6.14 -7.17 -20.79
CA ASP A 465 7.24 -8.14 -20.68
C ASP A 465 6.79 -9.54 -21.11
N ARG A 466 5.60 -9.98 -20.69
CA ARG A 466 5.04 -11.27 -21.10
C ARG A 466 4.77 -11.33 -22.60
N ALA A 467 4.22 -10.27 -23.17
CA ALA A 467 3.96 -10.18 -24.60
C ALA A 467 5.27 -10.18 -25.41
N LEU A 468 6.33 -9.51 -24.94
CA LEU A 468 7.65 -9.54 -25.56
C LEU A 468 8.28 -10.94 -25.49
N ILE A 469 8.17 -11.63 -24.35
CA ILE A 469 8.65 -13.01 -24.20
C ILE A 469 7.93 -13.93 -25.18
N GLU A 470 6.61 -13.80 -25.32
CA GLU A 470 5.82 -14.61 -26.25
C GLU A 470 6.21 -14.33 -27.72
N LEU A 471 6.40 -13.07 -28.11
CA LEU A 471 6.81 -12.71 -29.48
C LEU A 471 8.24 -13.13 -29.83
N THR A 472 9.15 -13.10 -28.86
CA THR A 472 10.56 -13.45 -29.09
C THR A 472 10.80 -14.96 -29.04
N THR A 473 10.14 -15.68 -28.13
CA THR A 473 10.35 -17.12 -27.93
C THR A 473 9.32 -18.00 -28.63
N GLY A 474 8.15 -17.46 -28.97
CA GLY A 474 6.99 -18.22 -29.44
C GLY A 474 6.30 -19.07 -28.37
N ILE A 475 6.72 -18.95 -27.10
CA ILE A 475 6.18 -19.72 -25.98
C ILE A 475 5.38 -18.77 -25.08
N LYS A 476 4.09 -19.07 -24.92
CA LYS A 476 3.23 -18.39 -23.94
C LYS A 476 3.59 -18.88 -22.54
N PRO A 477 4.13 -18.02 -21.64
CA PRO A 477 4.46 -18.46 -20.29
C PRO A 477 3.18 -18.76 -19.52
N GLU A 478 3.09 -19.87 -18.80
CA GLU A 478 1.87 -20.28 -18.08
C GLU A 478 1.82 -19.79 -16.62
N MET A 479 2.95 -19.32 -16.08
CA MET A 479 3.07 -18.94 -14.67
C MET A 479 2.47 -17.56 -14.39
N GLY A 480 1.66 -17.47 -13.33
CA GLY A 480 1.14 -16.22 -12.78
C GLY A 480 2.08 -15.60 -11.76
N ILE A 481 2.11 -14.26 -11.68
CA ILE A 481 2.95 -13.51 -10.75
C ILE A 481 2.11 -12.93 -9.63
N TYR A 482 2.67 -12.96 -8.42
CA TYR A 482 2.14 -12.32 -7.23
C TYR A 482 3.23 -11.43 -6.63
N ALA A 483 2.89 -10.20 -6.23
CA ALA A 483 3.79 -9.34 -5.47
C ALA A 483 3.40 -9.32 -4.00
N GLN A 484 4.35 -9.67 -3.14
CA GLN A 484 4.21 -9.66 -1.69
C GLN A 484 5.15 -8.60 -1.11
N GLN A 485 4.64 -7.77 -0.21
CA GLN A 485 5.51 -6.88 0.58
C GLN A 485 6.19 -7.69 1.67
N GLU A 486 7.49 -7.44 1.89
CA GLU A 486 8.17 -8.03 3.03
C GLU A 486 7.53 -7.55 4.34
N PRO A 487 7.36 -8.45 5.32
CA PRO A 487 6.76 -8.09 6.60
C PRO A 487 7.65 -7.07 7.33
N TYR A 488 7.00 -6.09 7.95
CA TYR A 488 7.69 -5.01 8.64
C TYR A 488 7.83 -5.30 10.14
N PRO A 489 9.01 -5.10 10.74
CA PRO A 489 9.19 -5.33 12.17
C PRO A 489 8.49 -4.27 13.02
N CYS A 490 8.31 -4.56 14.31
CA CYS A 490 7.81 -3.58 15.28
C CYS A 490 8.84 -2.46 15.44
N VAL A 491 8.46 -1.22 15.11
CA VAL A 491 9.32 -0.04 15.20
C VAL A 491 8.64 1.05 16.01
N PHE A 492 9.40 1.62 16.94
CA PHE A 492 9.02 2.80 17.70
C PHE A 492 9.70 4.03 17.10
N LYS A 493 8.91 4.99 16.62
CA LYS A 493 9.43 6.29 16.21
C LYS A 493 9.01 7.33 17.21
N ASP A 494 10.01 7.97 17.79
CA ASP A 494 9.79 9.19 18.54
C ASP A 494 9.67 10.37 17.59
N SER A 495 8.46 10.91 17.46
CA SER A 495 8.21 12.09 16.63
C SER A 495 8.88 13.34 17.20
N PHE A 496 9.11 13.36 18.52
CA PHE A 496 9.88 14.40 19.18
C PHE A 496 11.37 14.12 19.00
N ASN A 497 11.88 14.43 17.81
CA ASN A 497 13.28 14.22 17.46
C ASN A 497 14.18 15.25 18.16
N VAL A 498 14.42 15.03 19.46
CA VAL A 498 15.21 15.91 20.35
C VAL A 498 16.64 16.07 19.86
N GLU A 499 17.20 15.04 19.22
CA GLU A 499 18.58 15.02 18.72
C GLU A 499 18.90 16.19 17.79
N ASN A 500 17.94 16.63 16.97
CA ASN A 500 18.14 17.75 16.06
C ASN A 500 18.25 19.10 16.77
N PHE A 501 17.64 19.23 17.95
CA PHE A 501 17.55 20.49 18.68
C PHE A 501 18.46 20.50 19.91
N LEU A 502 18.90 19.35 20.41
CA LEU A 502 19.68 19.26 21.63
C LEU A 502 20.97 20.07 21.54
N GLY A 503 21.67 20.02 20.40
CA GLY A 503 22.86 20.86 20.17
C GLY A 503 22.59 22.36 20.29
N LEU A 504 21.42 22.82 19.83
CA LEU A 504 21.00 24.22 19.99
C LEU A 504 20.70 24.56 21.46
N PHE A 505 20.03 23.69 22.20
CA PHE A 505 19.72 23.90 23.62
C PHE A 505 20.99 23.92 24.49
N VAL A 506 21.97 23.05 24.22
CA VAL A 506 23.27 23.08 24.87
C VAL A 506 23.94 24.44 24.63
N LEU A 507 23.95 24.90 23.38
CA LEU A 507 24.56 26.18 23.02
C LEU A 507 23.90 27.38 23.71
N LEU A 508 22.56 27.45 23.67
CA LEU A 508 21.79 28.50 24.33
C LEU A 508 21.97 28.48 25.86
N SER A 509 22.22 27.31 26.43
CA SER A 509 22.48 27.17 27.87
C SER A 509 23.83 27.77 28.26
N PHE A 510 24.89 27.48 27.49
CA PHE A 510 26.26 27.88 27.84
C PHE A 510 26.68 29.26 27.33
N ILE A 511 25.82 29.96 26.57
CA ILE A 511 26.08 31.32 26.07
C ILE A 511 26.26 32.33 27.22
N VAL A 512 25.46 32.20 28.29
CA VAL A 512 25.50 33.13 29.43
C VAL A 512 26.76 32.91 30.28
N PRO A 513 27.12 31.67 30.69
CA PRO A 513 28.39 31.40 31.34
C PRO A 513 29.61 31.91 30.55
N ALA A 514 29.64 31.71 29.23
CA ALA A 514 30.71 32.19 28.36
C ALA A 514 30.78 33.73 28.34
N MET A 515 29.65 34.39 28.09
CA MET A 515 29.53 35.85 28.10
C MET A 515 30.03 36.45 29.42
N LEU A 516 29.64 35.86 30.56
CA LEU A 516 30.04 36.34 31.87
C LEU A 516 31.53 36.12 32.16
N LEU A 517 32.09 34.99 31.73
CA LEU A 517 33.54 34.74 31.85
C LEU A 517 34.34 35.78 31.07
N VAL A 518 33.98 36.01 29.80
CA VAL A 518 34.65 36.98 28.95
C VAL A 518 34.50 38.40 29.52
N LYS A 519 33.27 38.79 29.90
CA LYS A 519 32.99 40.09 30.50
C LYS A 519 33.83 40.36 31.75
N ASN A 520 33.94 39.39 32.66
CA ASN A 520 34.71 39.56 33.90
C ASN A 520 36.21 39.72 33.64
N ILE A 521 36.77 38.96 32.69
CA ILE A 521 38.19 39.08 32.33
C ILE A 521 38.47 40.42 31.63
N VAL A 522 37.63 40.82 30.68
CA VAL A 522 37.79 42.10 29.96
C VAL A 522 37.53 43.29 30.87
N TYR A 523 36.61 43.19 31.83
CA TYR A 523 36.38 44.23 32.84
C TYR A 523 37.62 44.48 33.72
N GLU A 524 38.34 43.42 34.11
CA GLU A 524 39.61 43.58 34.84
C GLU A 524 40.73 44.14 33.96
N LYS A 525 40.68 43.93 32.63
CA LYS A 525 41.58 44.58 31.67
C LYS A 525 41.24 46.06 31.49
N GLU A 526 39.97 46.40 31.34
CA GLU A 526 39.45 47.77 31.16
C GLU A 526 39.83 48.68 32.34
N GLN A 527 39.69 48.18 33.56
CA GLN A 527 40.06 48.89 34.80
C GLN A 527 41.58 48.84 35.10
N LYS A 528 42.39 48.23 34.22
CA LYS A 528 43.84 48.04 34.39
C LYS A 528 44.24 47.29 35.67
N LEU A 529 43.31 46.57 36.30
CA LEU A 529 43.57 45.75 37.48
C LEU A 529 44.56 44.62 37.17
N LYS A 530 44.53 44.13 35.93
CA LYS A 530 45.49 43.11 35.46
C LYS A 530 46.94 43.63 35.50
N GLU A 531 47.21 44.82 34.97
CA GLU A 531 48.56 45.41 34.96
C GLU A 531 49.05 45.72 36.38
N HIS A 532 48.16 46.21 37.25
CA HIS A 532 48.49 46.42 38.65
C HIS A 532 48.92 45.12 39.35
N MET A 533 48.22 44.01 39.11
CA MET A 533 48.59 42.69 39.63
C MET A 533 49.92 42.18 39.05
N ARG A 534 50.23 42.53 37.80
CA ARG A 534 51.53 42.21 37.18
C ARG A 534 52.68 42.96 37.87
N ILE A 535 52.48 44.24 38.24
CA ILE A 535 53.46 45.03 39.01
C ILE A 535 53.71 44.42 40.41
N MET A 536 52.69 43.79 41.01
CA MET A 536 52.81 43.05 42.28
C MET A 536 53.56 41.71 42.16
N GLY A 537 54.07 41.35 40.98
CA GLY A 537 54.83 40.12 40.75
C GLY A 537 53.97 38.88 40.46
N LEU A 538 52.74 39.05 39.98
CA LEU A 538 51.85 37.95 39.58
C LEU A 538 51.97 37.67 38.07
N GLY A 539 52.10 36.39 37.70
CA GLY A 539 52.20 35.98 36.30
C GLY A 539 50.85 36.00 35.57
N ASP A 540 50.86 36.30 34.26
CA ASP A 540 49.67 36.40 33.41
C ASP A 540 48.84 35.11 33.35
N ALA A 541 49.49 33.94 33.35
CA ALA A 541 48.81 32.64 33.28
C ALA A 541 47.95 32.35 34.54
N ILE A 542 48.38 32.82 35.72
CA ILE A 542 47.70 32.57 36.99
C ILE A 542 46.35 33.32 37.03
N HIS A 543 46.32 34.52 36.43
CA HIS A 543 45.11 35.32 36.30
C HIS A 543 44.02 34.59 35.51
N PHE A 544 44.38 34.05 34.34
CA PHE A 544 43.47 33.26 33.52
C PHE A 544 43.06 31.96 34.21
N LEU A 545 44.02 31.18 34.71
CA LEU A 545 43.75 29.91 35.40
C LEU A 545 42.79 30.10 36.58
N SER A 546 42.91 31.20 37.32
CA SER A 546 42.00 31.48 38.44
C SER A 546 40.56 31.73 37.99
N TRP A 547 40.34 32.50 36.92
CA TRP A 547 39.00 32.73 36.36
C TRP A 547 38.43 31.47 35.71
N ALA A 548 39.26 30.72 34.97
CA ALA A 548 38.90 29.44 34.36
C ALA A 548 38.47 28.41 35.41
N SER A 549 39.21 28.28 36.52
CA SER A 549 38.86 27.34 37.60
C SER A 549 37.54 27.70 38.29
N VAL A 550 37.25 28.98 38.55
CA VAL A 550 35.95 29.37 39.15
C VAL A 550 34.80 29.11 38.18
N SER A 551 34.97 29.42 36.91
CA SER A 551 33.95 29.15 35.88
C SER A 551 33.74 27.65 35.66
N PHE A 552 34.81 26.85 35.66
CA PHE A 552 34.74 25.39 35.55
C PHE A 552 33.90 24.78 36.68
N VAL A 553 34.17 25.16 37.93
CA VAL A 553 33.41 24.64 39.08
C VAL A 553 31.92 24.99 38.98
N LEU A 554 31.58 26.23 38.59
CA LEU A 554 30.18 26.63 38.41
C LEU A 554 29.49 25.85 37.29
N ASN A 555 30.16 25.71 36.13
CA ASN A 555 29.60 24.99 34.99
C ASN A 555 29.46 23.47 35.24
N VAL A 556 30.36 22.86 36.03
CA VAL A 556 30.23 21.44 36.43
C VAL A 556 28.95 21.21 37.24
N VAL A 557 28.56 22.14 38.12
CA VAL A 557 27.30 22.03 38.85
C VAL A 557 26.10 22.04 37.89
N SER A 558 26.10 22.95 36.90
CA SER A 558 25.08 22.97 35.84
C SER A 558 25.07 21.67 35.02
N VAL A 559 26.24 21.14 34.65
CA VAL A 559 26.36 19.88 33.89
C VAL A 559 25.78 18.69 34.64
N ILE A 560 26.02 18.60 35.96
CA ILE A 560 25.44 17.53 36.79
C ILE A 560 23.90 17.62 36.78
N LEU A 561 23.35 18.83 36.97
CA LEU A 561 21.90 19.05 36.96
C LEU A 561 21.28 18.75 35.59
N ILE A 562 21.91 19.18 34.50
CA ILE A 562 21.47 18.88 33.13
C ILE A 562 21.50 17.38 32.85
N SER A 563 22.57 16.68 33.26
CA SER A 563 22.71 15.23 33.04
C SER A 563 21.62 14.45 33.79
N VAL A 564 21.30 14.85 35.02
CA VAL A 564 20.17 14.29 35.80
C VAL A 564 18.84 14.56 35.08
N LEU A 565 18.60 15.79 34.61
CA LEU A 565 17.37 16.13 33.90
C LEU A 565 17.21 15.37 32.57
N LEU A 566 18.29 15.09 31.84
CA LEU A 566 18.21 14.37 30.57
C LEU A 566 17.80 12.90 30.74
N VAL A 567 18.31 12.24 31.78
CA VAL A 567 18.00 10.83 32.07
C VAL A 567 16.62 10.72 32.72
N TYR A 568 16.39 11.43 33.83
CA TYR A 568 15.11 11.33 34.55
C TYR A 568 13.96 12.08 33.88
N GLY A 569 14.25 13.02 32.98
CA GLY A 569 13.25 13.71 32.15
C GLY A 569 12.81 12.92 30.91
N ASN A 570 13.18 11.63 30.81
CA ASN A 570 12.82 10.73 29.70
C ASN A 570 13.25 11.23 28.31
N ILE A 571 14.30 12.04 28.24
CA ILE A 571 14.87 12.52 26.97
C ILE A 571 15.84 11.47 26.42
N TYR A 572 16.78 11.01 27.26
CA TYR A 572 17.66 9.88 26.96
C TYR A 572 17.55 8.80 28.04
N PRO A 573 16.50 7.96 27.99
CA PRO A 573 16.25 6.96 29.03
C PRO A 573 17.31 5.85 29.04
N ASN A 574 17.88 5.52 27.88
CA ASN A 574 18.75 4.35 27.72
C ASN A 574 20.25 4.66 27.90
N THR A 575 20.62 5.93 28.12
CA THR A 575 22.04 6.33 28.19
C THR A 575 22.54 6.39 29.63
N ASP A 576 23.73 5.88 29.86
CA ASP A 576 24.39 5.99 31.17
C ASP A 576 24.74 7.44 31.52
N ILE A 577 24.40 7.85 32.75
CA ILE A 577 24.63 9.23 33.24
C ILE A 577 26.12 9.63 33.28
N THR A 578 27.01 8.66 33.49
CA THR A 578 28.46 8.86 33.56
C THR A 578 29.01 9.30 32.21
N LEU A 579 28.51 8.71 31.12
CA LEU A 579 28.91 9.06 29.75
C LEU A 579 28.49 10.50 29.41
N LEU A 580 27.27 10.88 29.77
CA LEU A 580 26.78 12.26 29.61
C LEU A 580 27.62 13.26 30.40
N LEU A 581 27.98 12.94 31.65
CA LEU A 581 28.81 13.82 32.49
C LEU A 581 30.20 14.03 31.89
N VAL A 582 30.88 12.95 31.48
CA VAL A 582 32.19 13.04 30.83
C VAL A 582 32.10 13.87 29.54
N PHE A 583 31.06 13.65 28.73
CA PHE A 583 30.86 14.37 27.49
C PHE A 583 30.67 15.88 27.71
N PHE A 584 29.74 16.29 28.59
CA PHE A 584 29.48 17.70 28.84
C PHE A 584 30.62 18.41 29.59
N THR A 585 31.39 17.70 30.41
CA THR A 585 32.57 18.30 31.06
C THR A 585 33.68 18.60 30.04
N LEU A 586 33.91 17.74 29.05
CA LEU A 586 34.82 18.03 27.93
C LEU A 586 34.34 19.24 27.12
N PHE A 587 33.03 19.35 26.88
CA PHE A 587 32.43 20.53 26.25
C PHE A 587 32.71 21.81 27.05
N VAL A 588 32.55 21.78 28.37
CA VAL A 588 32.87 22.93 29.25
C VAL A 588 34.35 23.32 29.16
N PHE A 589 35.28 22.36 29.13
CA PHE A 589 36.71 22.64 28.94
C PHE A 589 36.99 23.33 27.59
N SER A 590 36.36 22.87 26.51
CA SER A 590 36.47 23.49 25.19
C SER A 590 35.92 24.92 25.20
N SER A 591 34.72 25.12 25.74
CA SER A 591 34.05 26.42 25.82
C SER A 591 34.84 27.45 26.64
N ILE A 592 35.45 27.04 27.76
CA ILE A 592 36.32 27.93 28.56
C ILE A 592 37.56 28.34 27.76
N SER A 593 38.15 27.41 26.99
CA SER A 593 39.31 27.69 26.14
C SER A 593 38.97 28.66 25.02
N PHE A 594 37.78 28.54 24.42
CA PHE A 594 37.31 29.49 23.42
C PHE A 594 37.04 30.88 23.99
N SER A 595 36.34 30.93 25.12
CA SER A 595 36.12 32.17 25.85
C SER A 595 37.44 32.87 26.16
N ALA A 596 38.48 32.12 26.53
CA ALA A 596 39.82 32.66 26.73
C ALA A 596 40.37 33.37 25.48
N LEU A 597 40.24 32.73 24.32
CA LEU A 597 40.65 33.29 23.03
C LEU A 597 39.88 34.58 22.73
N LEU A 598 38.57 34.60 22.93
CA LEU A 598 37.75 35.80 22.70
C LEU A 598 38.15 36.98 23.59
N THR A 599 38.59 36.75 24.84
CA THR A 599 39.02 37.85 25.72
C THR A 599 40.20 38.65 25.17
N THR A 600 40.98 38.10 24.24
CA THR A 600 42.18 38.75 23.69
C THR A 600 41.85 39.87 22.72
N PHE A 601 40.72 39.81 22.02
CA PHE A 601 40.34 40.76 20.97
C PHE A 601 39.65 42.02 21.49
N PHE A 602 39.17 42.03 22.73
CA PHE A 602 38.32 43.10 23.25
C PHE A 602 38.97 43.87 24.40
N THR A 603 38.76 45.19 24.38
CA THR A 603 39.18 46.13 25.42
C THR A 603 38.02 46.57 26.32
N ASN A 604 36.81 46.70 25.77
CA ASN A 604 35.61 47.14 26.48
C ASN A 604 34.73 45.95 26.93
N ALA A 605 34.38 45.90 28.22
CA ALA A 605 33.70 44.73 28.80
C ALA A 605 32.27 44.51 28.27
N ASN A 606 31.49 45.58 28.10
CA ASN A 606 30.09 45.47 27.65
C ASN A 606 29.98 45.08 26.17
N ILE A 607 30.87 45.64 25.32
CA ILE A 607 30.94 45.28 23.90
C ILE A 607 31.38 43.82 23.75
N SER A 608 32.39 43.42 24.53
CA SER A 608 32.88 42.04 24.54
C SER A 608 31.79 41.04 24.91
N ALA A 609 30.98 41.35 25.93
CA ALA A 609 29.87 40.50 26.34
C ALA A 609 28.86 40.29 25.20
N ALA A 610 28.41 41.38 24.54
CA ALA A 610 27.45 41.30 23.45
C ALA A 610 27.99 40.54 22.24
N ILE A 611 29.23 40.82 21.82
CA ILE A 611 29.85 40.16 20.68
C ILE A 611 30.10 38.68 20.98
N THR A 612 30.47 38.31 22.21
CA THR A 612 30.65 36.90 22.59
C THR A 612 29.37 36.09 22.34
N CYS A 613 28.20 36.62 22.69
CA CYS A 613 26.93 35.95 22.38
C CYS A 613 26.70 35.75 20.88
N VAL A 614 26.94 36.79 20.09
CA VAL A 614 26.77 36.73 18.63
C VAL A 614 27.74 35.71 18.03
N VAL A 615 28.99 35.72 18.46
CA VAL A 615 30.04 34.83 17.97
C VAL A 615 29.69 33.37 18.31
N TYR A 616 29.33 33.07 19.57
CA TYR A 616 28.87 31.72 19.95
C TYR A 616 27.72 31.22 19.08
N PHE A 617 26.75 32.08 18.76
CA PHE A 617 25.64 31.72 17.88
C PHE A 617 26.07 31.49 16.42
N LEU A 618 26.99 32.30 15.89
CA LEU A 618 27.50 32.16 14.52
C LEU A 618 28.29 30.86 14.32
N PHE A 619 29.07 30.42 15.31
CA PHE A 619 29.85 29.17 15.21
C PHE A 619 28.98 27.90 15.21
N PHE A 620 27.69 28.00 15.55
CA PHE A 620 26.71 26.91 15.42
C PHE A 620 26.18 26.73 13.99
N TYR A 621 26.03 27.82 13.25
CA TYR A 621 25.33 27.83 11.97
C TYR A 621 25.94 26.88 10.91
N PRO A 622 27.28 26.74 10.81
CA PRO A 622 27.89 25.74 9.94
C PRO A 622 27.45 24.29 10.28
N PHE A 623 27.26 23.91 11.53
CA PHE A 623 26.79 22.55 11.82
C PHE A 623 25.37 22.31 11.25
N TYR A 624 24.47 23.26 11.48
CA TYR A 624 23.07 23.16 11.04
C TYR A 624 22.93 23.10 9.51
N LEU A 625 23.66 23.94 8.79
CA LEU A 625 23.66 23.94 7.33
C LEU A 625 24.23 22.64 6.73
N SER A 626 25.24 22.04 7.37
CA SER A 626 25.85 20.78 6.91
C SER A 626 24.84 19.64 6.95
N LYS A 627 24.12 19.56 8.06
CA LYS A 627 23.11 18.53 8.28
C LYS A 627 21.94 18.66 7.29
N LYS A 628 21.60 19.88 6.88
CA LYS A 628 20.52 20.14 5.93
C LYS A 628 20.90 19.76 4.50
N ASN A 629 22.10 20.16 4.06
CA ASN A 629 22.49 20.03 2.65
C ASN A 629 23.15 18.68 2.31
N LYS A 630 23.54 17.86 3.31
CA LYS A 630 24.21 16.56 3.12
C LYS A 630 25.49 16.63 2.24
N ASP A 631 26.08 17.81 2.08
CA ASP A 631 27.25 18.02 1.23
C ASP A 631 28.57 17.66 1.95
N SER A 632 29.43 16.90 1.25
CA SER A 632 30.74 16.45 1.76
C SER A 632 31.71 17.62 2.01
N THR A 633 31.67 18.65 1.17
CA THR A 633 32.54 19.85 1.28
C THR A 633 32.21 20.66 2.53
N PHE A 634 30.93 20.81 2.83
CA PHE A 634 30.45 21.56 3.96
C PHE A 634 30.73 20.83 5.27
N THR A 635 30.61 19.49 5.27
CA THR A 635 31.05 18.64 6.39
C THR A 635 32.54 18.85 6.69
N LYS A 636 33.42 18.90 5.67
CA LYS A 636 34.85 19.18 5.87
C LYS A 636 35.12 20.57 6.43
N PHE A 637 34.38 21.59 5.99
CA PHE A 637 34.49 22.96 6.51
C PHE A 637 34.05 23.05 7.98
N THR A 638 32.97 22.34 8.36
CA THR A 638 32.51 22.29 9.76
C THR A 638 33.50 21.60 10.71
N VAL A 639 34.18 20.53 10.26
CA VAL A 639 35.24 19.87 11.05
C VAL A 639 36.43 20.80 11.33
N PHE A 640 36.67 21.79 10.47
CA PHE A 640 37.75 22.76 10.64
C PHE A 640 37.44 23.83 11.71
N LEU A 641 36.16 24.14 11.96
CA LEU A 641 35.69 25.08 12.98
C LEU A 641 35.35 24.30 14.26
N LYS A 642 36.41 24.00 15.02
CA LYS A 642 36.53 23.00 16.09
C LYS A 642 35.60 23.09 17.33
N GLU A 643 34.52 23.88 17.30
CA GLU A 643 33.70 24.14 18.49
C GLU A 643 32.40 23.36 18.57
N THR A 644 31.97 22.73 17.48
CA THR A 644 30.58 22.24 17.36
C THR A 644 30.44 20.77 17.03
N PHE A 645 31.31 19.90 17.56
CA PHE A 645 31.09 18.45 17.50
C PHE A 645 31.45 17.70 18.79
N CYS A 646 30.42 17.14 19.45
CA CYS A 646 30.22 15.68 19.57
C CYS A 646 28.83 15.37 20.18
N VAL A 647 27.76 16.02 19.71
CA VAL A 647 26.40 15.55 20.02
C VAL A 647 25.92 14.87 18.74
N THR A 648 25.61 13.57 18.81
CA THR A 648 25.11 12.71 17.73
C THR A 648 26.17 12.16 16.77
N TYR A 649 26.84 11.08 17.19
CA TYR A 649 26.79 9.83 16.42
C TYR A 649 25.88 8.87 17.14
#